data_AF-A0A7Y4RKP0-F1
#
_entry.id   AF-A0A7Y4RKP0-F1
#
_cell.length_a   1.000
_cell.length_b   1.000
_cell.length_c   1.000
_cell.angle_alpha   90.00
_cell.angle_beta   90.00
_cell.angle_gamma   90.00
#
_symmetry.space_group_name_H-M   'P 1'
#
loop_
_entity.id
_entity.type
_entity.pdbx_description
1 polymer ?
#
loop_
_entity_poly.entity_id
_entity_poly.type
_entity_poly.pdbx_seq_one_letter_code
_entity_poly.pdbx_strand_id
1 'polypeptide(L)'
;MRTDEGAGARTPGGPVDRMDRLARLGRIDTDGYVLGAWLLGVLLVSGWYVLGHLGLARLVRRAVPLEGEWRPLLSRLAEESGVKGHVRLYRSPAIGSPVVWGARRPVILLPDDAESWPADRRRAVLAHELAHASRGDYLAQLVGCAVCAFYWFHPFVWVGLRRLRAEGERAADDQVLLHGLKAADYAAHLLEVARRSGELRSGGLVAIGMARRSHLEGRLLAILDEGRARQAVRYGRRLLGWVGLLVVVVPLAALRPVPRQQGPEGSAPRPKRGMTTTTTTSSTTRTLSSTREREGREVKSQIGGQGAATGDSTLDRIFQAPPGGELEIDLETGGDVMVTGWDRAQVEVRAHLSGRDWRGTEVSVEGTRRGARLHAWQNGKGQNIRTSHAFEIRVPESFDLRISSAGGPLALRDLRGTFTGHTGGGGFTVERVRGQMALSTGGGDILVSDSDLRGRVSTGGGTVKLSNARSGGLVGSSGSGPVIYSDGGAGNIGHVSVNGERISVGNGRGLDEGTAGLHISKAGGSIALDAAPNGATVHTGGGDITVGRSRGMVSATTGGGDIEIGPIAGSVRAGTGAGNIRVSVIDGAGGERSVDVTSGSGSLILELPTDISARFEIETAYTSNFGRRTKIDSDFELLQEETESWDRRLGTARKFVRASGQVGGGRSLIRVRIVNGDVVILRRPR
;
A
#
# COMPACT_ATOMS: atom_id res chain seq x y z
N MET A 1 46.03 -82.79 -31.27
CA MET A 1 45.54 -82.66 -32.66
C MET A 1 44.03 -82.51 -32.59
N ARG A 2 43.50 -81.37 -33.09
CA ARG A 2 42.11 -81.00 -33.48
C ARG A 2 41.02 -82.10 -33.40
N THR A 3 39.76 -81.89 -32.98
CA THR A 3 38.76 -80.79 -33.23
C THR A 3 37.54 -80.85 -32.28
N ASP A 4 36.90 -79.68 -32.04
CA ASP A 4 35.47 -79.25 -31.96
C ASP A 4 34.34 -80.29 -31.73
N GLU A 5 33.15 -80.02 -31.15
CA GLU A 5 32.37 -78.85 -30.70
C GLU A 5 31.18 -79.39 -29.85
N GLY A 6 30.53 -78.58 -28.98
CA GLY A 6 29.13 -78.88 -28.55
C GLY A 6 28.67 -78.51 -27.13
N ALA A 7 28.08 -77.31 -27.02
CA ALA A 7 26.90 -76.93 -26.20
C ALA A 7 26.82 -77.28 -24.69
N GLY A 8 27.02 -76.25 -23.84
CA GLY A 8 26.59 -76.22 -22.44
C GLY A 8 25.63 -75.05 -22.17
N ALA A 9 24.33 -75.33 -22.13
CA ALA A 9 23.28 -74.38 -21.77
C ALA A 9 23.37 -74.00 -20.28
N ARG A 10 23.43 -72.70 -19.97
CA ARG A 10 23.23 -72.16 -18.62
C ARG A 10 21.78 -71.69 -18.47
N THR A 11 21.09 -72.22 -17.47
CA THR A 11 19.72 -71.88 -17.07
C THR A 11 19.61 -70.49 -16.44
N PRO A 12 18.45 -69.81 -16.55
CA PRO A 12 18.27 -68.44 -16.06
C PRO A 12 17.82 -68.40 -14.58
N GLY A 13 18.48 -67.54 -13.79
CA GLY A 13 18.10 -67.22 -12.42
C GLY A 13 16.73 -66.53 -12.31
N GLY A 14 15.97 -66.89 -11.28
CA GLY A 14 14.53 -66.69 -11.14
C GLY A 14 14.02 -65.28 -10.73
N PRO A 15 12.68 -65.15 -10.58
CA PRO A 15 11.95 -63.87 -10.53
C PRO A 15 12.05 -63.08 -9.21
N VAL A 16 12.55 -63.68 -8.13
CA VAL A 16 12.63 -63.01 -6.80
C VAL A 16 13.72 -61.93 -6.77
N ASP A 17 14.81 -62.12 -7.52
CA ASP A 17 15.96 -61.21 -7.57
C ASP A 17 15.72 -59.95 -8.43
N ARG A 18 14.60 -59.96 -9.18
CA ARG A 18 14.13 -58.83 -10.00
C ARG A 18 13.14 -57.95 -9.24
N MET A 19 12.37 -58.50 -8.29
CA MET A 19 11.43 -57.74 -7.45
C MET A 19 12.15 -56.89 -6.38
N ASP A 20 13.23 -57.39 -5.78
CA ASP A 20 14.03 -56.60 -4.83
C ASP A 20 14.85 -55.47 -5.49
N ARG A 21 15.21 -55.65 -6.77
CA ARG A 21 15.85 -54.59 -7.57
C ARG A 21 14.88 -53.50 -8.00
N LEU A 22 13.62 -53.83 -8.28
CA LEU A 22 12.59 -52.85 -8.63
C LEU A 22 12.01 -52.13 -7.41
N ALA A 23 12.00 -52.76 -6.23
CA ALA A 23 11.59 -52.12 -4.97
C ALA A 23 12.58 -51.04 -4.46
N ARG A 24 13.86 -51.10 -4.88
CA ARG A 24 14.87 -50.07 -4.56
C ARG A 24 14.95 -48.90 -5.54
N LEU A 25 14.28 -48.97 -6.69
CA LEU A 25 14.33 -47.95 -7.75
C LEU A 25 13.17 -46.94 -7.69
N GLY A 26 12.30 -47.02 -6.69
CA GLY A 26 11.05 -46.26 -6.65
C GLY A 26 10.79 -45.42 -5.39
N ARG A 27 11.77 -45.19 -4.51
CA ARG A 27 11.67 -44.06 -3.58
C ARG A 27 12.15 -42.83 -4.33
N ILE A 28 11.22 -42.14 -4.99
CA ILE A 28 11.45 -40.78 -5.47
C ILE A 28 11.90 -39.99 -4.25
N ASP A 29 13.17 -39.60 -4.24
CA ASP A 29 13.78 -38.83 -3.15
C ASP A 29 13.22 -37.40 -3.22
N THR A 30 11.98 -37.24 -2.76
CA THR A 30 11.25 -35.96 -2.75
C THR A 30 12.06 -34.89 -2.04
N ASP A 31 12.86 -35.27 -1.05
CA ASP A 31 13.73 -34.39 -0.29
C ASP A 31 14.90 -33.91 -1.16
N GLY A 32 15.47 -34.79 -1.98
CA GLY A 32 16.48 -34.46 -3.00
C GLY A 32 15.96 -33.49 -4.07
N TYR A 33 14.73 -33.67 -4.55
CA TYR A 33 14.11 -32.74 -5.51
C TYR A 33 13.78 -31.38 -4.89
N VAL A 34 13.27 -31.35 -3.65
CA VAL A 34 13.00 -30.10 -2.91
C VAL A 34 14.31 -29.36 -2.64
N LEU A 35 15.36 -30.05 -2.22
CA LEU A 35 16.69 -29.47 -2.01
C LEU A 35 17.29 -28.96 -3.32
N GLY A 36 17.16 -29.72 -4.41
CA GLY A 36 17.61 -29.32 -5.74
C GLY A 36 16.90 -28.08 -6.27
N ALA A 37 15.57 -28.01 -6.14
CA ALA A 37 14.79 -26.84 -6.50
C ALA A 37 15.13 -25.62 -5.64
N TRP A 38 15.35 -25.83 -4.33
CA TRP A 38 15.79 -24.79 -3.42
C TRP A 38 17.17 -24.23 -3.82
N LEU A 39 18.16 -25.10 -4.03
CA LEU A 39 19.51 -24.73 -4.45
C LEU A 39 19.51 -23.97 -5.78
N LEU A 40 18.71 -24.43 -6.75
CA LEU A 40 18.57 -23.77 -8.04
C LEU A 40 18.05 -22.33 -7.87
N GLY A 41 17.02 -22.12 -7.04
CA GLY A 41 16.51 -20.78 -6.76
C GLY A 41 17.53 -19.88 -6.05
N VAL A 42 18.27 -20.42 -5.07
CA VAL A 42 19.37 -19.69 -4.41
C VAL A 42 20.43 -19.25 -5.42
N LEU A 43 20.83 -20.14 -6.33
CA LEU A 43 21.84 -19.87 -7.36
C LEU A 43 21.36 -18.82 -8.37
N LEU A 44 20.11 -18.92 -8.84
CA LEU A 44 19.54 -17.96 -9.79
C LEU A 44 19.47 -16.55 -9.18
N VAL A 45 18.95 -16.43 -7.96
CA VAL A 45 18.83 -15.14 -7.27
C VAL A 45 20.20 -14.57 -6.92
N SER A 46 21.12 -15.39 -6.40
CA SER A 46 22.48 -14.96 -6.10
C SER A 46 23.23 -14.55 -7.37
N GLY A 47 23.10 -15.31 -8.45
CA GLY A 47 23.69 -15.00 -9.75
C GLY A 47 23.21 -13.67 -10.31
N TRP A 48 21.91 -13.38 -10.21
CA TRP A 48 21.34 -12.08 -10.58
C TRP A 48 21.97 -10.92 -9.80
N TYR A 49 22.12 -11.05 -8.48
CA TYR A 49 22.79 -10.03 -7.66
C TYR A 49 24.26 -9.88 -8.04
N VAL A 50 24.99 -10.99 -8.19
CA VAL A 50 26.41 -10.97 -8.60
C VAL A 50 26.59 -10.26 -9.94
N LEU A 51 25.73 -10.51 -10.92
CA LEU A 51 25.77 -9.82 -12.21
C LEU A 51 25.55 -8.31 -12.05
N GLY A 52 24.60 -7.88 -11.22
CA GLY A 52 24.41 -6.46 -10.90
C GLY A 52 25.63 -5.83 -10.21
N HIS A 53 26.23 -6.54 -9.26
CA HIS A 53 27.45 -6.13 -8.57
C HIS A 53 28.65 -6.02 -9.53
N LEU A 54 28.80 -6.96 -10.45
CA LEU A 54 29.82 -6.93 -11.50
C LEU A 54 29.59 -5.78 -12.49
N GLY A 55 28.33 -5.50 -12.85
CA GLY A 55 27.95 -4.35 -13.67
C GLY A 55 28.40 -3.02 -13.04
N LEU A 56 28.11 -2.84 -11.75
CA LEU A 56 28.53 -1.64 -11.01
C LEU A 56 30.06 -1.57 -10.83
N ALA A 57 30.72 -2.70 -10.59
CA ALA A 57 32.18 -2.74 -10.55
C ALA A 57 32.82 -2.35 -11.90
N ARG A 58 32.24 -2.79 -13.03
CA ARG A 58 32.66 -2.36 -14.36
C ARG A 58 32.41 -0.87 -14.59
N LEU A 59 31.30 -0.34 -14.07
CA LEU A 59 30.97 1.08 -14.15
C LEU A 59 31.97 1.96 -13.39
N VAL A 60 32.30 1.58 -12.15
CA VAL A 60 33.29 2.25 -11.32
C VAL A 60 34.67 2.25 -12.00
N ARG A 61 35.04 1.14 -12.66
CA ARG A 61 36.31 1.06 -13.42
C ARG A 61 36.38 2.01 -14.61
N ARG A 62 35.23 2.39 -15.18
CA ARG A 62 35.11 3.34 -16.29
C ARG A 62 34.78 4.77 -15.84
N ALA A 63 34.62 4.98 -14.53
CA ALA A 63 34.25 6.26 -13.96
C ALA A 63 35.47 7.18 -13.83
N VAL A 64 35.24 8.48 -13.96
CA VAL A 64 36.29 9.51 -13.88
C VAL A 64 36.38 10.04 -12.46
N PRO A 65 37.56 10.12 -11.82
CA PRO A 65 37.68 10.67 -10.47
C PRO A 65 37.27 12.15 -10.46
N LEU A 66 36.50 12.55 -9.44
CA LEU A 66 36.19 13.95 -9.20
C LEU A 66 37.28 14.59 -8.33
N GLU A 67 37.90 15.65 -8.82
CA GLU A 67 39.00 16.38 -8.16
C GLU A 67 38.64 17.86 -7.92
N GLY A 68 39.60 18.68 -7.51
CA GLY A 68 39.37 20.11 -7.21
C GLY A 68 38.54 20.35 -5.96
N GLU A 69 37.48 21.17 -6.06
CA GLU A 69 36.61 21.58 -4.93
C GLU A 69 35.92 20.41 -4.21
N TRP A 70 35.77 19.28 -4.89
CA TRP A 70 35.14 18.09 -4.34
C TRP A 70 35.98 17.39 -3.27
N ARG A 71 37.31 17.39 -3.40
CA ARG A 71 38.21 16.70 -2.46
C ARG A 71 38.18 17.34 -1.05
N PRO A 72 38.35 18.67 -0.90
CA PRO A 72 38.21 19.32 0.40
C PRO A 72 36.81 19.17 1.01
N LEU A 73 35.76 19.26 0.19
CA LEU A 73 34.38 19.09 0.63
C LEU A 73 34.11 17.68 1.15
N LEU A 74 34.57 16.66 0.41
CA LEU A 74 34.46 15.26 0.80
C LEU A 74 35.19 14.98 2.12
N SER A 75 36.43 15.47 2.25
CA SER A 75 37.21 15.27 3.48
C SER A 75 36.53 15.87 4.70
N ARG A 76 36.04 17.12 4.61
CA ARG A 76 35.32 17.79 5.70
C ARG A 76 34.04 17.03 6.08
N LEU A 77 33.20 16.68 5.11
CA LEU A 77 31.93 16.01 5.39
C LEU A 77 32.12 14.56 5.87
N ALA A 78 33.17 13.86 5.40
CA ALA A 78 33.47 12.51 5.86
C ALA A 78 33.92 12.51 7.33
N GLU A 79 34.66 13.54 7.75
CA GLU A 79 35.05 13.77 9.14
C GLU A 79 33.84 14.12 10.01
N GLU A 80 32.99 15.07 9.57
CA GLU A 80 31.73 15.42 10.24
C GLU A 80 30.80 14.20 10.41
N SER A 81 30.77 13.31 9.41
CA SER A 81 29.90 12.12 9.41
C SER A 81 30.51 10.88 10.08
N GLY A 82 31.75 10.95 10.57
CA GLY A 82 32.41 9.84 11.28
C GLY A 82 32.76 8.62 10.42
N VAL A 83 32.99 8.80 9.11
CA VAL A 83 33.30 7.69 8.20
C VAL A 83 34.72 7.16 8.47
N LYS A 84 34.82 5.89 8.87
CA LYS A 84 36.09 5.21 9.17
C LYS A 84 36.74 4.68 7.88
N GLY A 85 37.38 5.57 7.11
CA GLY A 85 38.21 5.17 5.96
C GLY A 85 38.20 6.17 4.79
N HIS A 86 39.10 5.94 3.82
CA HIS A 86 39.16 6.78 2.61
C HIS A 86 37.96 6.51 1.70
N VAL A 87 37.09 7.51 1.59
CA VAL A 87 35.99 7.55 0.61
C VAL A 87 36.53 7.98 -0.74
N ARG A 88 36.19 7.26 -1.81
CA ARG A 88 36.57 7.65 -3.18
C ARG A 88 35.36 8.24 -3.90
N LEU A 89 35.56 9.32 -4.64
CA LEU A 89 34.50 10.01 -5.36
C LEU A 89 34.74 9.97 -6.88
N TYR A 90 33.76 9.52 -7.62
CA TYR A 90 33.80 9.39 -9.08
C TYR A 90 32.55 9.97 -9.73
N ARG A 91 32.65 10.35 -11.00
CA ARG A 91 31.50 10.65 -11.87
C ARG A 91 31.37 9.65 -13.01
N SER A 92 30.16 9.40 -13.46
CA SER A 92 29.89 8.57 -14.64
C SER A 92 28.64 9.05 -15.39
N PRO A 93 28.69 9.17 -16.73
CA PRO A 93 27.52 9.51 -17.55
C PRO A 93 26.49 8.37 -17.60
N ALA A 94 26.86 7.17 -17.17
CA ALA A 94 25.99 6.00 -17.18
C ALA A 94 25.10 5.89 -15.92
N ILE A 95 25.16 6.86 -15.00
CA ILE A 95 24.23 6.97 -13.87
C ILE A 95 23.44 8.27 -13.93
N GLY A 96 22.13 8.18 -13.71
CA GLY A 96 21.26 9.35 -13.60
C GLY A 96 21.11 9.86 -12.16
N SER A 97 21.54 9.09 -11.15
CA SER A 97 21.40 9.44 -9.73
C SER A 97 22.66 9.05 -8.95
N PRO A 98 22.99 9.75 -7.85
CA PRO A 98 24.07 9.37 -6.94
C PRO A 98 23.93 7.93 -6.40
N VAL A 99 25.05 7.23 -6.23
CA VAL A 99 25.10 5.86 -5.71
C VAL A 99 26.31 5.66 -4.80
N VAL A 100 26.11 5.03 -3.63
CA VAL A 100 27.19 4.55 -2.76
C VAL A 100 27.43 3.05 -2.98
N TRP A 101 28.71 2.69 -3.05
CA TRP A 101 29.16 1.33 -3.29
C TRP A 101 30.34 0.91 -2.41
N GLY A 102 30.29 -0.28 -1.83
CA GLY A 102 31.42 -0.91 -1.15
C GLY A 102 31.38 -0.79 0.38
N ALA A 103 31.90 -1.81 1.07
CA ALA A 103 31.81 -1.94 2.52
C ALA A 103 33.01 -1.33 3.27
N ARG A 104 34.26 -1.70 2.92
CA ARG A 104 35.48 -1.24 3.62
C ARG A 104 36.11 0.02 3.04
N ARG A 105 35.87 0.30 1.76
CA ARG A 105 36.37 1.47 1.03
C ARG A 105 35.20 2.00 0.19
N PRO A 106 34.30 2.78 0.81
CA PRO A 106 33.10 3.23 0.12
C PRO A 106 33.48 4.13 -1.07
N VAL A 107 32.78 3.94 -2.15
CA VAL A 107 32.91 4.66 -3.41
C VAL A 107 31.60 5.38 -3.66
N ILE A 108 31.63 6.69 -3.76
CA ILE A 108 30.49 7.52 -4.13
C ILE A 108 30.59 7.80 -5.63
N LEU A 109 29.57 7.41 -6.37
CA LEU A 109 29.41 7.70 -7.80
C LEU A 109 28.35 8.78 -7.98
N LEU A 110 28.70 9.84 -8.70
CA LEU A 110 27.81 10.95 -9.05
C LEU A 110 27.50 10.97 -10.55
N PRO A 111 26.32 11.50 -10.95
CA PRO A 111 26.01 11.72 -12.35
C PRO A 111 26.95 12.74 -12.98
N ASP A 112 27.04 12.74 -14.30
CA ASP A 112 27.99 13.59 -15.03
C ASP A 112 27.69 15.09 -14.87
N ASP A 113 26.42 15.46 -14.68
CA ASP A 113 25.99 16.84 -14.45
C ASP A 113 26.37 17.36 -13.06
N ALA A 114 26.91 16.52 -12.16
CA ALA A 114 27.27 16.89 -10.80
C ALA A 114 28.26 18.06 -10.73
N GLU A 115 29.17 18.16 -11.70
CA GLU A 115 30.17 19.23 -11.76
C GLU A 115 29.50 20.62 -11.89
N SER A 116 28.34 20.69 -12.53
CA SER A 116 27.55 21.93 -12.69
C SER A 116 26.72 22.31 -11.46
N TRP A 117 26.69 21.48 -10.42
CA TRP A 117 25.82 21.72 -9.28
C TRP A 117 26.29 22.88 -8.39
N PRO A 118 25.37 23.71 -7.86
CA PRO A 118 25.70 24.70 -6.85
C PRO A 118 26.32 24.08 -5.60
N ALA A 119 27.19 24.83 -4.89
CA ALA A 119 27.92 24.34 -3.71
C ALA A 119 27.02 23.71 -2.64
N ASP A 120 25.86 24.33 -2.37
CA ASP A 120 24.91 23.81 -1.38
C ASP A 120 24.29 22.47 -1.80
N ARG A 121 24.01 22.28 -3.09
CA ARG A 121 23.54 21.00 -3.63
C ARG A 121 24.61 19.93 -3.52
N ARG A 122 25.86 20.27 -3.84
CA ARG A 122 27.01 19.35 -3.69
C ARG A 122 27.14 18.91 -2.23
N ARG A 123 27.07 19.84 -1.27
CA ARG A 123 27.10 19.55 0.18
C ARG A 123 25.95 18.66 0.60
N ALA A 124 24.73 18.99 0.21
CA ALA A 124 23.52 18.23 0.56
C ALA A 124 23.56 16.78 0.06
N VAL A 125 23.89 16.58 -1.22
CA VAL A 125 23.99 15.24 -1.81
C VAL A 125 25.13 14.44 -1.21
N LEU A 126 26.30 15.06 -1.01
CA LEU A 126 27.46 14.36 -0.48
C LEU A 126 27.24 13.96 0.99
N ALA A 127 26.61 14.83 1.80
CA ALA A 127 26.22 14.49 3.17
C ALA A 127 25.25 13.29 3.21
N HIS A 128 24.29 13.23 2.29
CA HIS A 128 23.35 12.10 2.16
C HIS A 128 24.08 10.79 1.82
N GLU A 129 24.96 10.81 0.82
CA GLU A 129 25.68 9.62 0.40
C GLU A 129 26.73 9.18 1.46
N LEU A 130 27.32 10.12 2.18
CA LEU A 130 28.20 9.82 3.32
C LEU A 130 27.44 9.24 4.51
N ALA A 131 26.19 9.63 4.74
CA ALA A 131 25.34 9.01 5.75
C ALA A 131 25.17 7.51 5.50
N HIS A 132 24.88 7.11 4.25
CA HIS A 132 24.82 5.70 3.85
C HIS A 132 26.16 4.96 4.07
N ALA A 133 27.28 5.61 3.74
CA ALA A 133 28.61 5.05 3.93
C ALA A 133 28.95 4.86 5.42
N SER A 134 28.67 5.85 6.26
CA SER A 134 28.95 5.84 7.72
C SER A 134 28.18 4.73 8.44
N ARG A 135 26.95 4.46 8.01
CA ARG A 135 26.06 3.46 8.60
C ARG A 135 26.26 2.04 8.06
N GLY A 136 27.07 1.89 7.01
CA GLY A 136 27.30 0.60 6.37
C GLY A 136 26.07 0.03 5.69
N ASP A 137 25.18 0.89 5.16
CA ASP A 137 23.92 0.48 4.53
C ASP A 137 24.14 -0.51 3.37
N TYR A 138 25.27 -0.41 2.68
CA TYR A 138 25.69 -1.38 1.66
C TYR A 138 25.80 -2.81 2.22
N LEU A 139 26.38 -2.98 3.43
CA LEU A 139 26.48 -4.29 4.06
C LEU A 139 25.11 -4.81 4.51
N ALA A 140 24.27 -3.95 5.06
CA ALA A 140 22.90 -4.30 5.42
C ALA A 140 22.11 -4.77 4.18
N GLN A 141 22.30 -4.11 3.04
CA GLN A 141 21.71 -4.50 1.78
C GLN A 141 22.25 -5.86 1.29
N LEU A 142 23.55 -6.13 1.41
CA LEU A 142 24.13 -7.45 1.07
C LEU A 142 23.51 -8.57 1.92
N VAL A 143 23.40 -8.36 3.23
CA VAL A 143 22.75 -9.33 4.14
C VAL A 143 21.30 -9.54 3.73
N GLY A 144 20.56 -8.46 3.45
CA GLY A 144 19.17 -8.56 2.99
C GLY A 144 19.01 -9.29 1.66
N CYS A 145 19.92 -9.09 0.70
CA CYS A 145 19.95 -9.84 -0.55
C CYS A 145 20.27 -11.33 -0.31
N ALA A 146 21.20 -11.66 0.60
CA ALA A 146 21.51 -13.04 0.96
C ALA A 146 20.29 -13.74 1.58
N VAL A 147 19.60 -13.08 2.52
CA VAL A 147 18.34 -13.59 3.09
C VAL A 147 17.28 -13.80 2.01
N CYS A 148 17.11 -12.86 1.07
CA CYS A 148 16.19 -13.04 -0.04
C CYS A 148 16.61 -14.16 -0.99
N ALA A 149 17.91 -14.43 -1.16
CA ALA A 149 18.37 -15.56 -1.95
C ALA A 149 18.03 -16.90 -1.27
N PHE A 150 18.29 -17.04 0.04
CA PHE A 150 17.96 -18.26 0.79
C PHE A 150 16.45 -18.51 0.90
N TYR A 151 15.67 -17.45 1.02
CA TYR A 151 14.21 -17.50 1.16
C TYR A 151 13.50 -16.93 -0.07
N TRP A 152 14.02 -17.19 -1.28
CA TRP A 152 13.54 -16.59 -2.53
C TRP A 152 12.05 -16.81 -2.79
N PHE A 153 11.50 -17.92 -2.30
CA PHE A 153 10.09 -18.28 -2.42
C PHE A 153 9.18 -17.55 -1.40
N HIS A 154 9.74 -16.89 -0.39
CA HIS A 154 8.97 -16.30 0.71
C HIS A 154 8.69 -14.80 0.48
N PRO A 155 7.43 -14.38 0.22
CA PRO A 155 7.13 -13.00 -0.18
C PRO A 155 7.50 -11.95 0.87
N PHE A 156 7.44 -12.29 2.17
CA PHE A 156 7.73 -11.32 3.23
C PHE A 156 9.21 -10.96 3.35
N VAL A 157 10.16 -11.80 2.91
CA VAL A 157 11.58 -11.40 2.94
C VAL A 157 11.85 -10.31 1.90
N TRP A 158 11.16 -10.36 0.76
CA TRP A 158 11.19 -9.31 -0.26
C TRP A 158 10.51 -8.01 0.20
N VAL A 159 9.42 -8.11 0.98
CA VAL A 159 8.84 -6.94 1.67
C VAL A 159 9.82 -6.38 2.69
N GLY A 160 10.48 -7.25 3.47
CA GLY A 160 11.50 -6.87 4.46
C GLY A 160 12.67 -6.12 3.83
N LEU A 161 13.23 -6.63 2.72
CA LEU A 161 14.30 -5.96 1.99
C LEU A 161 13.87 -4.59 1.42
N ARG A 162 12.61 -4.47 0.95
CA ARG A 162 12.04 -3.18 0.52
C ARG A 162 11.92 -2.20 1.69
N ARG A 163 11.45 -2.67 2.85
CA ARG A 163 11.33 -1.86 4.08
C ARG A 163 12.70 -1.44 4.60
N LEU A 164 13.68 -2.34 4.65
CA LEU A 164 15.06 -2.04 5.04
C LEU A 164 15.64 -0.88 4.24
N ARG A 165 15.42 -0.86 2.93
CA ARG A 165 15.88 0.24 2.05
C ARG A 165 15.14 1.53 2.31
N ALA A 166 13.82 1.49 2.47
CA ALA A 166 13.03 2.67 2.77
C ALA A 166 13.43 3.32 4.11
N GLU A 167 13.65 2.51 5.15
CA GLU A 167 14.18 3.00 6.43
C GLU A 167 15.64 3.47 6.29
N GLY A 168 16.42 2.82 5.43
CA GLY A 168 17.78 3.23 5.10
C GLY A 168 17.86 4.67 4.59
N GLU A 169 17.00 5.00 3.63
CA GLU A 169 16.87 6.34 3.05
C GLU A 169 16.38 7.37 4.09
N ARG A 170 15.34 7.05 4.89
CA ARG A 170 14.85 7.95 5.95
C ARG A 170 15.88 8.25 7.02
N ALA A 171 16.60 7.23 7.45
CA ALA A 171 17.64 7.42 8.46
C ALA A 171 18.87 8.17 7.89
N ALA A 172 19.08 8.15 6.57
CA ALA A 172 20.09 8.98 5.93
C ALA A 172 19.62 10.44 5.88
N ASP A 173 18.37 10.66 5.47
CA ASP A 173 17.70 11.98 5.52
C ASP A 173 17.78 12.58 6.93
N ASP A 174 17.39 11.82 7.97
CA ASP A 174 17.45 12.25 9.37
C ASP A 174 18.88 12.62 9.81
N GLN A 175 19.88 11.84 9.41
CA GLN A 175 21.28 12.12 9.71
C GLN A 175 21.74 13.42 9.05
N VAL A 176 21.32 13.70 7.82
CA VAL A 176 21.63 14.96 7.13
C VAL A 176 21.01 16.16 7.87
N LEU A 177 19.76 16.04 8.32
CA LEU A 177 19.07 17.08 9.09
C LEU A 177 19.73 17.32 10.46
N LEU A 178 20.20 16.26 11.12
CA LEU A 178 20.92 16.38 12.40
C LEU A 178 22.27 17.10 12.28
N HIS A 179 22.93 17.05 11.11
CA HIS A 179 24.18 17.78 10.85
C HIS A 179 23.95 19.24 10.41
N GLY A 180 22.73 19.77 10.61
CA GLY A 180 22.43 21.21 10.49
C GLY A 180 21.97 21.67 9.11
N LEU A 181 21.72 20.76 8.16
CA LEU A 181 21.05 21.11 6.91
C LEU A 181 19.56 21.32 7.16
N LYS A 182 19.01 22.45 6.68
CA LYS A 182 17.59 22.76 6.85
C LYS A 182 16.72 21.90 5.94
N ALA A 183 15.61 21.43 6.49
CA ALA A 183 14.69 20.51 5.83
C ALA A 183 14.22 20.99 4.45
N ALA A 184 13.79 22.25 4.34
CA ALA A 184 13.28 22.80 3.08
C ALA A 184 14.36 22.90 1.99
N ASP A 185 15.56 23.36 2.35
CA ASP A 185 16.66 23.55 1.40
C ASP A 185 17.19 22.18 0.91
N TYR A 186 17.31 21.22 1.83
CA TYR A 186 17.66 19.84 1.50
C TYR A 186 16.61 19.15 0.62
N ALA A 187 15.32 19.31 0.94
CA ALA A 187 14.21 18.80 0.15
C ALA A 187 14.22 19.33 -1.30
N ALA A 188 14.48 20.63 -1.47
CA ALA A 188 14.60 21.26 -2.79
C ALA A 188 15.79 20.69 -3.59
N HIS A 189 16.94 20.49 -2.94
CA HIS A 189 18.12 19.89 -3.58
C HIS A 189 17.88 18.43 -4.01
N LEU A 190 17.21 17.63 -3.19
CA LEU A 190 16.84 16.24 -3.54
C LEU A 190 15.87 16.19 -4.72
N LEU A 191 14.86 17.07 -4.74
CA LEU A 191 13.87 17.14 -5.81
C LEU A 191 14.52 17.47 -7.16
N GLU A 192 15.47 18.40 -7.15
CA GLU A 192 16.17 18.83 -8.36
C GLU A 192 17.09 17.73 -8.93
N VAL A 193 17.77 16.97 -8.06
CA VAL A 193 18.54 15.79 -8.49
C VAL A 193 17.61 14.71 -9.07
N ALA A 194 16.46 14.47 -8.41
CA ALA A 194 15.50 13.46 -8.84
C ALA A 194 14.82 13.79 -10.18
N ARG A 195 14.55 15.07 -10.46
CA ARG A 195 13.98 15.53 -11.74
C ARG A 195 14.89 15.17 -12.92
N ARG A 196 16.19 15.46 -12.82
CA ARG A 196 17.18 15.14 -13.87
C ARG A 196 17.46 13.65 -14.02
N SER A 197 17.36 12.88 -12.94
CA SER A 197 17.46 11.41 -13.00
C SER A 197 16.34 10.76 -13.82
N GLY A 198 15.18 11.41 -13.95
CA GLY A 198 14.05 10.93 -14.74
C GLY A 198 14.29 10.96 -16.26
N GLU A 199 15.05 11.93 -16.74
CA GLU A 199 15.32 12.18 -18.16
C GLU A 199 16.32 11.17 -18.77
N LEU A 200 17.21 10.61 -17.96
CA LEU A 200 18.25 9.65 -18.38
C LEU A 200 17.78 8.18 -18.44
N ARG A 201 16.48 7.90 -18.26
CA ARG A 201 15.93 6.53 -18.14
C ARG A 201 15.77 5.77 -19.47
N SER A 202 16.42 6.21 -20.54
CA SER A 202 16.23 5.66 -21.90
C SER A 202 17.29 4.67 -22.38
N GLY A 203 18.35 4.37 -21.62
CA GLY A 203 19.40 3.46 -22.14
C GLY A 203 20.34 2.90 -21.09
N GLY A 204 20.03 1.72 -20.54
CA GLY A 204 20.96 1.02 -19.66
C GLY A 204 20.36 -0.18 -18.93
N LEU A 205 20.01 -1.24 -19.66
CA LEU A 205 19.33 -2.46 -19.20
C LEU A 205 20.11 -3.33 -18.18
N VAL A 206 21.18 -2.86 -17.53
CA VAL A 206 22.02 -3.70 -16.63
C VAL A 206 22.44 -3.02 -15.33
N ALA A 207 22.04 -1.78 -15.03
CA ALA A 207 22.39 -1.14 -13.76
C ALA A 207 21.40 -1.51 -12.64
N ILE A 208 21.42 -2.79 -12.23
CA ILE A 208 20.72 -3.35 -11.06
C ILE A 208 19.20 -3.23 -11.19
N GLY A 209 18.48 -4.36 -11.24
CA GLY A 209 17.01 -4.44 -11.22
C GLY A 209 16.33 -3.90 -9.96
N MET A 210 16.93 -2.92 -9.29
CA MET A 210 16.40 -2.12 -8.20
C MET A 210 16.82 -0.65 -8.38
N ALA A 211 16.80 -0.15 -9.62
CA ALA A 211 16.72 1.27 -9.92
C ALA A 211 15.74 1.89 -8.93
N ARG A 212 16.27 2.75 -8.04
CA ARG A 212 15.57 3.38 -6.92
C ARG A 212 14.17 3.80 -7.39
N ARG A 213 13.12 3.07 -7.00
CA ARG A 213 11.78 3.67 -6.95
C ARG A 213 11.88 4.66 -5.82
N SER A 214 12.17 5.91 -6.15
CA SER A 214 12.24 6.96 -5.16
C SER A 214 10.84 7.10 -4.58
N HIS A 215 10.68 6.68 -3.33
CA HIS A 215 9.63 7.23 -2.46
C HIS A 215 10.03 8.67 -2.10
N LEU A 216 10.37 9.49 -3.11
CA LEU A 216 10.84 10.86 -2.94
C LEU A 216 9.80 11.65 -2.17
N GLU A 217 8.55 11.50 -2.55
CA GLU A 217 7.40 12.12 -1.88
C GLU A 217 7.32 11.76 -0.38
N GLY A 218 7.35 10.46 -0.05
CA GLY A 218 7.34 10.01 1.34
C GLY A 218 8.60 10.43 2.13
N ARG A 219 9.72 10.68 1.45
CA ARG A 219 10.94 11.25 2.04
C ARG A 219 10.80 12.76 2.24
N LEU A 220 10.26 13.50 1.27
CA LEU A 220 10.02 14.94 1.35
C LEU A 220 9.06 15.26 2.50
N LEU A 221 7.93 14.54 2.61
CA LEU A 221 7.00 14.67 3.72
C LEU A 221 7.67 14.38 5.07
N ALA A 222 8.51 13.34 5.14
CA ALA A 222 9.24 12.98 6.35
C ALA A 222 10.31 14.02 6.74
N ILE A 223 10.99 14.62 5.75
CA ILE A 223 12.00 15.66 5.92
C ILE A 223 11.37 16.95 6.45
N LEU A 224 10.20 17.32 5.91
CA LEU A 224 9.49 18.55 6.25
C LEU A 224 8.70 18.47 7.57
N ASP A 225 8.52 17.27 8.13
CA ASP A 225 7.88 17.07 9.43
C ASP A 225 8.82 17.40 10.60
N GLU A 226 8.73 18.63 11.11
CA GLU A 226 9.55 19.16 12.23
C GLU A 226 9.23 18.52 13.58
N GLY A 227 8.07 17.86 13.74
CA GLY A 227 7.64 17.23 15.01
C GLY A 227 8.25 15.85 15.25
N ARG A 228 8.99 15.32 14.27
CA ARG A 228 9.52 13.96 14.33
C ARG A 228 10.74 13.85 15.24
N ALA A 229 10.72 12.86 16.13
CA ALA A 229 11.89 12.51 16.94
C ALA A 229 12.97 11.86 16.04
N ARG A 230 13.93 12.66 15.58
CA ARG A 230 15.03 12.25 14.67
C ARG A 230 16.23 11.65 15.40
N GLN A 231 16.17 11.50 16.72
CA GLN A 231 17.28 11.00 17.52
C GLN A 231 17.48 9.48 17.36
N ALA A 232 18.74 9.07 17.19
CA ALA A 232 19.11 7.67 17.20
C ALA A 232 18.71 7.00 18.53
N VAL A 233 18.04 5.84 18.45
CA VAL A 233 17.68 5.05 19.63
C VAL A 233 18.95 4.75 20.44
N ARG A 234 18.97 5.14 21.72
CA ARG A 234 20.11 4.92 22.64
C ARG A 234 20.50 3.43 22.67
N TYR A 235 21.80 3.14 22.77
CA TYR A 235 22.34 1.77 22.75
C TYR A 235 21.61 0.81 23.71
N GLY A 236 21.29 1.24 24.94
CA GLY A 236 20.57 0.43 25.91
C GLY A 236 19.16 0.00 25.48
N ARG A 237 18.44 0.85 24.73
CA ARG A 237 17.12 0.50 24.17
C ARG A 237 17.21 -0.45 22.98
N ARG A 238 18.29 -0.37 22.20
CA ARG A 238 18.57 -1.34 21.11
C ARG A 238 18.85 -2.73 21.69
N LEU A 239 19.65 -2.80 22.75
CA LEU A 239 19.95 -4.04 23.45
C LEU A 239 18.66 -4.67 24.01
N LEU A 240 17.79 -3.88 24.62
CA LEU A 240 16.49 -4.34 25.13
C LEU A 240 15.61 -4.94 24.01
N GLY A 241 15.60 -4.31 22.83
CA GLY A 241 14.89 -4.83 21.65
C GLY A 241 15.47 -6.15 21.15
N TRP A 242 16.79 -6.29 21.09
CA TRP A 242 17.46 -7.55 20.73
C TRP A 242 17.20 -8.67 21.75
N VAL A 243 17.23 -8.34 23.04
CA VAL A 243 16.90 -9.28 24.12
C VAL A 243 15.45 -9.73 24.00
N GLY A 244 14.50 -8.80 23.79
CA GLY A 244 13.09 -9.14 23.57
C GLY A 244 12.87 -10.04 22.35
N LEU A 245 13.57 -9.77 21.24
CA LEU A 245 13.51 -10.63 20.05
C LEU A 245 14.05 -12.04 20.33
N LEU A 246 15.19 -12.14 21.02
CA LEU A 246 15.78 -13.43 21.42
C LEU A 246 14.84 -14.23 22.32
N VAL A 247 14.17 -13.58 23.28
CA VAL A 247 13.19 -14.19 24.18
C VAL A 247 12.00 -14.77 23.43
N VAL A 248 11.63 -14.22 22.26
CA VAL A 248 10.55 -14.76 21.42
C VAL A 248 11.04 -15.87 20.50
N VAL A 249 12.19 -15.68 19.85
CA VAL A 249 12.70 -16.61 18.82
C VAL A 249 13.23 -17.91 19.43
N VAL A 250 13.90 -17.86 20.58
CA VAL A 250 14.51 -19.05 21.21
C VAL A 250 13.47 -20.10 21.64
N PRO A 251 12.36 -19.74 22.32
CA PRO A 251 11.30 -20.71 22.64
C PRO A 251 10.60 -21.27 21.40
N LEU A 252 10.35 -20.44 20.39
CA LEU A 252 9.75 -20.87 19.12
C LEU A 252 10.63 -21.89 18.38
N ALA A 253 11.95 -21.74 18.43
CA ALA A 253 12.90 -22.70 17.88
C ALA A 253 13.03 -23.99 18.72
N ALA A 254 12.69 -23.93 20.01
CA ALA A 254 12.70 -25.08 20.93
C ALA A 254 11.45 -25.96 20.84
N LEU A 255 10.36 -25.47 20.20
CA LEU A 255 9.19 -26.28 19.88
C LEU A 255 9.57 -27.35 18.85
N ARG A 256 9.87 -28.55 19.35
CA ARG A 256 10.01 -29.73 18.49
C ARG A 256 8.63 -30.38 18.31
N PRO A 257 8.18 -30.64 17.07
CA PRO A 257 7.03 -31.51 16.85
C PRO A 257 7.39 -32.90 17.38
N VAL A 258 6.78 -33.30 18.49
CA VAL A 258 6.91 -34.66 19.03
C VAL A 258 6.20 -35.59 18.03
N PRO A 259 6.92 -36.52 17.38
CA PRO A 259 6.27 -37.52 16.55
C PRO A 259 5.36 -38.35 17.46
N ARG A 260 4.07 -38.44 17.11
CA ARG A 260 3.13 -39.32 17.81
C ARG A 260 3.67 -40.74 17.67
N GLN A 261 4.21 -41.31 18.76
CA GLN A 261 4.67 -42.70 18.75
C GLN A 261 3.47 -43.58 18.42
N GLN A 262 3.55 -44.31 17.32
CA GLN A 262 2.71 -45.49 17.12
C GLN A 262 3.10 -46.47 18.22
N GLY A 263 2.16 -46.75 19.14
CA GLY A 263 2.35 -47.80 20.13
C GLY A 263 2.63 -49.14 19.45
N PRO A 264 3.32 -50.07 20.13
CA PRO A 264 3.75 -51.33 19.53
C PRO A 264 2.54 -52.05 18.92
N GLU A 265 2.68 -52.45 17.66
CA GLU A 265 1.74 -53.33 16.96
C GLU A 265 1.42 -54.49 17.89
N GLY A 266 0.16 -54.54 18.34
CA GLY A 266 -0.40 -55.69 19.02
C GLY A 266 -0.26 -56.89 18.09
N SER A 267 0.66 -57.76 18.45
CA SER A 267 0.73 -59.18 18.13
C SER A 267 -0.47 -59.70 17.33
N ALA A 268 -0.22 -60.02 16.06
CA ALA A 268 -1.10 -60.84 15.24
C ALA A 268 -1.45 -62.14 15.99
N PRO A 269 -2.73 -62.53 16.11
CA PRO A 269 -3.07 -63.83 16.67
C PRO A 269 -2.65 -64.94 15.70
N ARG A 270 -1.84 -65.87 16.22
CA ARG A 270 -1.43 -67.10 15.54
C ARG A 270 -2.64 -67.94 15.08
N PRO A 271 -2.50 -68.68 13.96
CA PRO A 271 -3.59 -69.48 13.38
C PRO A 271 -3.89 -70.71 14.25
N LYS A 272 -5.16 -70.90 14.61
CA LYS A 272 -5.65 -72.21 15.07
C LYS A 272 -5.87 -73.11 13.86
N ARG A 273 -5.18 -74.24 13.90
CA ARG A 273 -5.20 -75.32 12.91
C ARG A 273 -6.58 -76.00 12.91
N GLY A 274 -7.16 -76.11 11.71
CA GLY A 274 -7.98 -77.22 11.21
C GLY A 274 -9.24 -77.63 11.97
N MET A 275 -10.41 -77.41 11.36
CA MET A 275 -11.27 -78.54 10.95
C MET A 275 -12.19 -78.11 9.79
N THR A 276 -12.33 -79.04 8.87
CA THR A 276 -12.99 -79.07 7.56
C THR A 276 -14.47 -78.63 7.58
N THR A 277 -14.94 -78.11 6.43
CA THR A 277 -16.14 -78.56 5.66
C THR A 277 -17.03 -77.39 5.16
N THR A 278 -16.95 -77.18 3.84
CA THR A 278 -18.04 -76.93 2.87
C THR A 278 -19.02 -75.76 3.05
N THR A 279 -18.94 -74.85 2.08
CA THR A 279 -20.03 -74.25 1.26
C THR A 279 -21.48 -74.42 1.74
N THR A 280 -22.22 -73.31 1.90
CA THR A 280 -23.40 -72.94 1.08
C THR A 280 -24.16 -71.74 1.70
N THR A 281 -24.35 -70.72 0.86
CA THR A 281 -25.50 -69.80 0.68
C THR A 281 -26.67 -69.84 1.67
N SER A 282 -27.04 -68.68 2.22
CA SER A 282 -28.42 -68.11 2.38
C SER A 282 -28.38 -67.04 3.49
N SER A 283 -28.57 -65.75 3.19
CA SER A 283 -29.84 -65.03 2.95
C SER A 283 -30.86 -65.11 4.09
N THR A 284 -31.27 -63.92 4.54
CA THR A 284 -32.60 -63.56 5.07
C THR A 284 -32.71 -63.31 6.59
N THR A 285 -32.71 -62.01 6.91
CA THR A 285 -33.76 -61.24 7.60
C THR A 285 -34.46 -61.82 8.84
N ARG A 286 -34.28 -61.18 10.00
CA ARG A 286 -35.32 -60.54 10.87
C ARG A 286 -34.66 -60.05 12.17
N THR A 287 -34.63 -58.74 12.43
CA THR A 287 -35.66 -57.95 13.14
C THR A 287 -35.75 -58.29 14.63
N LEU A 288 -35.43 -57.30 15.47
CA LEU A 288 -36.10 -56.85 16.72
C LEU A 288 -35.07 -55.98 17.49
N SER A 289 -35.12 -54.66 17.34
CA SER A 289 -35.85 -53.72 18.22
C SER A 289 -35.32 -53.69 19.66
N SER A 290 -34.59 -52.63 20.00
CA SER A 290 -34.72 -51.99 21.32
C SER A 290 -34.55 -50.48 21.19
N THR A 291 -35.45 -49.78 21.87
CA THR A 291 -35.70 -48.35 21.86
C THR A 291 -35.08 -47.73 23.11
N ARG A 292 -34.35 -46.60 22.98
CA ARG A 292 -34.37 -45.42 23.88
C ARG A 292 -33.29 -44.41 23.45
N GLU A 293 -33.72 -43.23 23.01
CA GLU A 293 -33.58 -41.91 23.68
C GLU A 293 -32.32 -41.16 23.21
N ARG A 294 -32.41 -40.37 22.13
CA ARG A 294 -32.74 -38.92 22.07
C ARG A 294 -31.64 -38.03 22.67
N GLU A 295 -30.68 -37.65 21.83
CA GLU A 295 -29.84 -36.45 22.00
C GLU A 295 -29.56 -35.81 20.62
N GLY A 296 -29.31 -34.49 20.65
CA GLY A 296 -29.44 -33.54 19.54
C GLY A 296 -28.78 -33.94 18.22
N ARG A 297 -29.56 -33.83 17.14
CA ARG A 297 -29.10 -34.11 15.79
C ARG A 297 -28.36 -32.88 15.25
N GLU A 298 -27.03 -32.86 15.40
CA GLU A 298 -26.14 -32.10 14.53
C GLU A 298 -26.34 -32.63 13.09
N VAL A 299 -26.94 -31.82 12.23
CA VAL A 299 -27.11 -32.17 10.81
C VAL A 299 -25.90 -31.63 10.05
N LYS A 300 -24.82 -32.41 10.03
CA LYS A 300 -23.74 -32.21 9.05
C LYS A 300 -24.23 -32.71 7.69
N SER A 301 -24.31 -31.80 6.72
CA SER A 301 -24.70 -32.11 5.35
C SER A 301 -23.57 -31.69 4.42
N GLN A 302 -22.72 -32.65 4.05
CA GLN A 302 -21.73 -32.49 3.00
C GLN A 302 -22.37 -32.75 1.63
N ILE A 303 -22.20 -31.86 0.66
CA ILE A 303 -22.44 -32.17 -0.76
C ILE A 303 -21.08 -32.56 -1.36
N GLY A 304 -20.86 -33.87 -1.52
CA GLY A 304 -19.76 -34.42 -2.31
C GLY A 304 -20.24 -34.65 -3.74
N GLY A 305 -19.58 -34.01 -4.72
CA GLY A 305 -19.90 -34.17 -6.13
C GLY A 305 -19.48 -35.53 -6.69
N GLN A 306 -20.34 -36.54 -6.59
CA GLN A 306 -20.32 -37.71 -7.49
C GLN A 306 -21.68 -37.85 -8.16
N GLY A 307 -21.81 -37.27 -9.35
CA GLY A 307 -22.99 -37.40 -10.19
C GLY A 307 -22.87 -36.56 -11.45
N ALA A 308 -22.98 -37.21 -12.60
CA ALA A 308 -23.01 -36.59 -13.92
C ALA A 308 -24.31 -35.80 -14.10
N ALA A 309 -24.34 -34.55 -13.63
CA ALA A 309 -25.37 -33.57 -13.96
C ALA A 309 -24.69 -32.29 -14.49
N THR A 310 -25.21 -31.77 -15.60
CA THR A 310 -24.70 -30.63 -16.37
C THR A 310 -25.15 -29.27 -15.84
N GLY A 311 -25.60 -29.15 -14.58
CA GLY A 311 -26.11 -27.90 -14.01
C GLY A 311 -25.31 -27.43 -12.80
N ASP A 312 -25.29 -26.12 -12.59
CA ASP A 312 -24.83 -25.47 -11.36
C ASP A 312 -25.51 -26.10 -10.12
N SER A 313 -24.83 -26.10 -8.97
CA SER A 313 -25.40 -26.64 -7.74
C SER A 313 -25.94 -25.53 -6.85
N THR A 314 -27.13 -25.71 -6.29
CA THR A 314 -27.70 -24.77 -5.33
C THR A 314 -27.95 -25.48 -4.01
N LEU A 315 -27.54 -24.84 -2.92
CA LEU A 315 -27.73 -25.29 -1.54
C LEU A 315 -28.53 -24.23 -0.79
N ASP A 316 -29.72 -24.60 -0.32
CA ASP A 316 -30.56 -23.76 0.53
C ASP A 316 -30.62 -24.34 1.95
N ARG A 317 -30.38 -23.50 2.97
CA ARG A 317 -30.46 -23.87 4.39
C ARG A 317 -31.08 -22.76 5.22
N ILE A 318 -31.89 -23.13 6.21
CA ILE A 318 -32.53 -22.21 7.14
C ILE A 318 -32.26 -22.69 8.57
N PHE A 319 -31.85 -21.77 9.44
CA PHE A 319 -31.59 -22.02 10.86
C PHE A 319 -32.34 -21.02 11.72
N GLN A 320 -32.90 -21.48 12.85
CA GLN A 320 -33.48 -20.57 13.84
C GLN A 320 -32.35 -19.84 14.57
N ALA A 321 -32.43 -18.50 14.64
CA ALA A 321 -31.41 -17.67 15.26
C ALA A 321 -32.02 -16.37 15.81
N PRO A 322 -31.86 -16.08 17.11
CA PRO A 322 -32.38 -14.84 17.67
C PRO A 322 -31.59 -13.62 17.16
N PRO A 323 -32.19 -12.41 17.14
CA PRO A 323 -31.45 -11.17 16.98
C PRO A 323 -30.33 -11.02 18.04
N GLY A 324 -29.24 -10.35 17.69
CA GLY A 324 -28.01 -10.26 18.50
C GLY A 324 -27.14 -11.52 18.43
N GLY A 325 -27.35 -12.33 17.39
CA GLY A 325 -26.55 -13.48 17.03
C GLY A 325 -25.31 -13.16 16.21
N GLU A 326 -24.58 -14.18 15.78
CA GLU A 326 -23.35 -14.06 14.97
C GLU A 326 -23.40 -14.99 13.74
N LEU A 327 -23.01 -14.48 12.57
CA LEU A 327 -22.75 -15.25 11.36
C LEU A 327 -21.26 -15.25 11.07
N GLU A 328 -20.66 -16.43 11.02
CA GLU A 328 -19.28 -16.62 10.58
C GLU A 328 -19.26 -17.12 9.14
N ILE A 329 -18.56 -16.39 8.27
CA ILE A 329 -18.39 -16.70 6.85
C ILE A 329 -16.90 -16.92 6.60
N ASP A 330 -16.52 -18.12 6.16
CA ASP A 330 -15.15 -18.46 5.78
C ASP A 330 -15.13 -19.12 4.39
N LEU A 331 -14.65 -18.40 3.39
CA LEU A 331 -14.70 -18.80 1.98
C LEU A 331 -13.28 -18.88 1.41
N GLU A 332 -12.62 -20.02 1.58
CA GLU A 332 -11.29 -20.27 1.01
C GLU A 332 -11.31 -20.26 -0.53
N THR A 333 -12.46 -20.60 -1.12
CA THR A 333 -12.66 -20.56 -2.58
C THR A 333 -12.99 -19.17 -3.11
N GLY A 334 -13.28 -18.22 -2.22
CA GLY A 334 -13.92 -16.95 -2.58
C GLY A 334 -15.36 -17.10 -3.09
N GLY A 335 -15.96 -15.98 -3.46
CA GLY A 335 -17.30 -15.89 -4.03
C GLY A 335 -17.97 -14.54 -3.76
N ASP A 336 -19.02 -14.26 -4.51
CA ASP A 336 -19.86 -13.08 -4.35
C ASP A 336 -20.73 -13.29 -3.11
N VAL A 337 -20.62 -12.42 -2.12
CA VAL A 337 -21.36 -12.55 -0.85
C VAL A 337 -22.31 -11.38 -0.71
N MET A 338 -23.60 -11.67 -0.51
CA MET A 338 -24.61 -10.67 -0.17
C MET A 338 -25.28 -11.06 1.14
N VAL A 339 -25.13 -10.22 2.17
CA VAL A 339 -25.79 -10.37 3.45
C VAL A 339 -26.82 -9.26 3.63
N THR A 340 -28.08 -9.63 3.84
CA THR A 340 -29.19 -8.68 4.02
C THR A 340 -29.90 -8.92 5.34
N GLY A 341 -30.17 -7.86 6.09
CA GLY A 341 -30.99 -7.92 7.30
C GLY A 341 -32.48 -8.04 6.99
N TRP A 342 -33.23 -8.73 7.84
CA TRP A 342 -34.69 -8.87 7.75
C TRP A 342 -35.38 -9.00 9.12
N ASP A 343 -36.71 -9.01 9.09
CA ASP A 343 -37.61 -9.01 10.25
C ASP A 343 -37.85 -10.40 10.87
N ARG A 344 -37.12 -11.44 10.46
CA ARG A 344 -37.31 -12.82 10.92
C ARG A 344 -36.16 -13.28 11.82
N ALA A 345 -36.49 -14.01 12.89
CA ALA A 345 -35.53 -14.64 13.81
C ALA A 345 -34.92 -15.94 13.24
N GLN A 346 -34.41 -15.87 12.00
CA GLN A 346 -33.82 -16.99 11.31
C GLN A 346 -32.68 -16.52 10.39
N VAL A 347 -31.73 -17.42 10.14
CA VAL A 347 -30.68 -17.25 9.13
C VAL A 347 -31.03 -18.12 7.93
N GLU A 348 -31.14 -17.53 6.75
CA GLU A 348 -31.31 -18.22 5.47
C GLU A 348 -30.03 -18.08 4.65
N VAL A 349 -29.46 -19.20 4.21
CA VAL A 349 -28.26 -19.25 3.37
C VAL A 349 -28.62 -19.97 2.07
N ARG A 350 -28.44 -19.26 0.95
CA ARG A 350 -28.52 -19.80 -0.40
C ARG A 350 -27.14 -19.70 -1.04
N ALA A 351 -26.51 -20.84 -1.28
CA ALA A 351 -25.24 -20.93 -1.98
C ALA A 351 -25.46 -21.46 -3.39
N HIS A 352 -25.01 -20.71 -4.39
CA HIS A 352 -25.01 -21.09 -5.79
C HIS A 352 -23.58 -21.34 -6.24
N LEU A 353 -23.26 -22.60 -6.55
CA LEU A 353 -21.93 -23.03 -6.95
C LEU A 353 -21.86 -23.15 -8.47
N SER A 354 -21.12 -22.21 -9.07
CA SER A 354 -20.90 -22.13 -10.51
C SER A 354 -19.42 -21.86 -10.83
N GLY A 355 -19.06 -21.95 -12.12
CA GLY A 355 -17.69 -21.76 -12.62
C GLY A 355 -17.07 -23.04 -13.18
N ARG A 356 -15.88 -22.97 -13.76
CA ARG A 356 -15.27 -24.14 -14.43
C ARG A 356 -14.97 -25.28 -13.45
N ASP A 357 -14.50 -24.92 -12.27
CA ASP A 357 -13.95 -25.85 -11.28
C ASP A 357 -14.87 -26.02 -10.06
N TRP A 358 -16.14 -25.61 -10.15
CA TRP A 358 -17.09 -25.58 -9.01
C TRP A 358 -17.32 -26.95 -8.38
N ARG A 359 -17.19 -28.03 -9.17
CA ARG A 359 -17.42 -29.41 -8.70
C ARG A 359 -16.42 -29.87 -7.65
N GLY A 360 -15.27 -29.21 -7.54
CA GLY A 360 -14.26 -29.48 -6.51
C GLY A 360 -14.49 -28.71 -5.22
N THR A 361 -15.54 -27.90 -5.14
CA THR A 361 -15.88 -27.07 -3.98
C THR A 361 -16.83 -27.80 -3.06
N GLU A 362 -16.47 -27.88 -1.79
CA GLU A 362 -17.34 -28.31 -0.72
C GLU A 362 -17.81 -27.10 0.08
N VAL A 363 -19.10 -27.08 0.39
CA VAL A 363 -19.71 -26.06 1.24
C VAL A 363 -20.38 -26.74 2.41
N SER A 364 -20.03 -26.28 3.61
CA SER A 364 -20.69 -26.63 4.86
C SER A 364 -21.42 -25.41 5.41
N VAL A 365 -22.66 -25.60 5.83
CA VAL A 365 -23.43 -24.58 6.56
C VAL A 365 -23.95 -25.24 7.83
N GLU A 366 -23.45 -24.77 8.96
CA GLU A 366 -23.74 -25.33 10.28
C GLU A 366 -24.48 -24.30 11.14
N GLY A 367 -25.60 -24.70 11.74
CA GLY A 367 -26.28 -23.87 12.73
C GLY A 367 -25.51 -23.84 14.04
N THR A 368 -25.35 -22.65 14.62
CA THR A 368 -24.78 -22.48 15.96
C THR A 368 -25.88 -22.11 16.95
N ARG A 369 -25.59 -22.12 18.26
CA ARG A 369 -26.59 -21.71 19.27
C ARG A 369 -27.08 -20.26 19.11
N ARG A 370 -26.30 -19.42 18.41
CA ARG A 370 -26.57 -17.98 18.25
C ARG A 370 -26.58 -17.55 16.78
N GLY A 371 -26.61 -18.47 15.81
CA GLY A 371 -26.55 -18.09 14.40
C GLY A 371 -26.11 -19.24 13.51
N ALA A 372 -25.15 -18.98 12.63
CA ALA A 372 -24.67 -19.98 11.67
C ALA A 372 -23.19 -19.78 11.33
N ARG A 373 -22.56 -20.84 10.81
CA ARG A 373 -21.23 -20.83 10.22
C ARG A 373 -21.31 -21.37 8.80
N LEU A 374 -20.88 -20.57 7.84
CA LEU A 374 -20.70 -20.93 6.43
C LEU A 374 -19.22 -21.13 6.17
N HIS A 375 -18.84 -22.32 5.71
CA HIS A 375 -17.47 -22.64 5.32
C HIS A 375 -17.45 -23.23 3.90
N ALA A 376 -16.65 -22.66 3.01
CA ALA A 376 -16.46 -23.16 1.64
C ALA A 376 -14.97 -23.37 1.34
N TRP A 377 -14.60 -24.59 0.96
CA TRP A 377 -13.22 -24.97 0.66
C TRP A 377 -13.12 -25.88 -0.57
N GLN A 378 -11.91 -26.03 -1.10
CA GLN A 378 -11.65 -26.88 -2.25
C GLN A 378 -11.01 -28.20 -1.81
N ASN A 379 -11.52 -29.33 -2.30
CA ASN A 379 -10.86 -30.62 -2.13
C ASN A 379 -9.88 -30.89 -3.30
N GLY A 380 -8.58 -30.71 -3.06
CA GLY A 380 -7.51 -31.05 -4.01
C GLY A 380 -6.24 -30.18 -3.89
N LYS A 381 -5.08 -30.69 -4.34
CA LYS A 381 -3.81 -29.93 -4.40
C LYS A 381 -3.52 -29.51 -5.85
N GLY A 382 -3.64 -28.21 -6.19
CA GLY A 382 -3.27 -27.69 -7.52
C GLY A 382 -3.66 -26.21 -7.74
N GLN A 383 -2.82 -25.45 -8.43
CA GLN A 383 -2.93 -23.99 -8.63
C GLN A 383 -3.83 -23.61 -9.83
N ASN A 384 -4.46 -22.44 -9.75
CA ASN A 384 -5.44 -21.83 -10.67
C ASN A 384 -6.83 -22.48 -10.72
N ILE A 385 -7.58 -22.30 -9.63
CA ILE A 385 -9.02 -22.61 -9.53
C ILE A 385 -9.82 -21.43 -10.08
N ARG A 386 -10.79 -21.69 -10.97
CA ARG A 386 -11.76 -20.69 -11.45
C ARG A 386 -13.17 -21.05 -11.04
N THR A 387 -13.62 -20.42 -9.97
CA THR A 387 -14.97 -20.53 -9.43
C THR A 387 -15.69 -19.19 -9.54
N SER A 388 -17.02 -19.23 -9.51
CA SER A 388 -17.91 -18.06 -9.56
C SER A 388 -19.09 -18.29 -8.61
N HIS A 389 -18.77 -18.66 -7.37
CA HIS A 389 -19.79 -18.94 -6.36
C HIS A 389 -20.51 -17.65 -5.97
N ALA A 390 -21.81 -17.76 -5.69
CA ALA A 390 -22.61 -16.68 -5.12
C ALA A 390 -23.30 -17.17 -3.84
N PHE A 391 -23.24 -16.36 -2.79
CA PHE A 391 -23.79 -16.65 -1.48
C PHE A 391 -24.76 -15.53 -1.10
N GLU A 392 -26.06 -15.83 -1.16
CA GLU A 392 -27.12 -14.93 -0.69
C GLU A 392 -27.53 -15.35 0.71
N ILE A 393 -27.38 -14.44 1.66
CA ILE A 393 -27.58 -14.72 3.07
C ILE A 393 -28.54 -13.68 3.66
N ARG A 394 -29.58 -14.15 4.35
CA ARG A 394 -30.49 -13.28 5.11
C ARG A 394 -30.37 -13.60 6.59
N VAL A 395 -30.21 -12.56 7.41
CA VAL A 395 -30.04 -12.66 8.86
C VAL A 395 -30.96 -11.66 9.56
N PRO A 396 -31.33 -11.85 10.84
CA PRO A 396 -32.06 -10.83 11.60
C PRO A 396 -31.37 -9.46 11.50
N GLU A 397 -32.12 -8.36 11.47
CA GLU A 397 -31.54 -7.00 11.34
C GLU A 397 -30.42 -6.72 12.36
N SER A 398 -30.57 -7.16 13.61
CA SER A 398 -29.50 -7.08 14.61
C SER A 398 -28.65 -8.34 14.57
N PHE A 399 -27.45 -8.30 14.01
CA PHE A 399 -26.55 -9.46 13.89
C PHE A 399 -25.09 -9.03 13.72
N ASP A 400 -24.18 -9.78 14.33
CA ASP A 400 -22.74 -9.63 14.14
C ASP A 400 -22.24 -10.49 12.99
N LEU A 401 -21.27 -10.00 12.22
CA LEU A 401 -20.67 -10.73 11.10
C LEU A 401 -19.15 -10.84 11.28
N ARG A 402 -18.63 -12.05 11.12
CA ARG A 402 -17.19 -12.32 10.94
C ARG A 402 -16.95 -12.92 9.55
N ILE A 403 -16.13 -12.25 8.74
CA ILE A 403 -15.98 -12.59 7.32
C ILE A 403 -14.51 -12.84 6.99
N SER A 404 -14.22 -14.01 6.43
CA SER A 404 -12.96 -14.37 5.82
C SER A 404 -13.25 -14.86 4.41
N SER A 405 -12.66 -14.23 3.40
CA SER A 405 -12.81 -14.69 2.01
C SER A 405 -11.49 -14.57 1.26
N ALA A 406 -11.18 -15.55 0.42
CA ALA A 406 -10.06 -15.46 -0.52
C ALA A 406 -10.28 -14.40 -1.61
N GLY A 407 -11.53 -14.07 -1.92
CA GLY A 407 -11.88 -13.05 -2.91
C GLY A 407 -13.37 -13.01 -3.26
N GLY A 408 -13.78 -12.02 -4.03
CA GLY A 408 -15.15 -11.78 -4.47
C GLY A 408 -15.77 -10.53 -3.80
N PRO A 409 -16.74 -9.87 -4.45
CA PRO A 409 -17.45 -8.73 -3.88
C PRO A 409 -18.24 -9.13 -2.63
N LEU A 410 -18.31 -8.22 -1.66
CA LEU A 410 -19.12 -8.36 -0.45
C LEU A 410 -20.12 -7.21 -0.36
N ALA A 411 -21.39 -7.53 -0.23
CA ALA A 411 -22.48 -6.58 -0.02
C ALA A 411 -23.14 -6.80 1.34
N LEU A 412 -23.25 -5.75 2.14
CA LEU A 412 -23.94 -5.74 3.44
C LEU A 412 -25.07 -4.71 3.39
N ARG A 413 -26.31 -5.13 3.69
CA ARG A 413 -27.49 -4.25 3.59
C ARG A 413 -28.43 -4.43 4.78
N ASP A 414 -28.96 -3.33 5.31
CA ASP A 414 -30.04 -3.33 6.32
C ASP A 414 -29.68 -4.04 7.64
N LEU A 415 -28.45 -3.86 8.12
CA LEU A 415 -27.90 -4.57 9.28
C LEU A 415 -27.52 -3.66 10.44
N ARG A 416 -27.54 -4.19 11.66
CA ARG A 416 -27.04 -3.56 12.87
C ARG A 416 -26.19 -4.52 13.69
N GLY A 417 -24.95 -4.15 13.99
CA GLY A 417 -24.05 -4.99 14.78
C GLY A 417 -22.57 -4.64 14.63
N THR A 418 -21.73 -5.65 14.85
CA THR A 418 -20.29 -5.59 14.68
C THR A 418 -19.89 -6.39 13.43
N PHE A 419 -19.20 -5.74 12.51
CA PHE A 419 -18.79 -6.32 11.23
C PHE A 419 -17.27 -6.35 11.14
N THR A 420 -16.69 -7.54 11.18
CA THR A 420 -15.23 -7.73 11.18
C THR A 420 -14.80 -8.73 10.12
N GLY A 421 -13.61 -8.54 9.56
CA GLY A 421 -13.14 -9.48 8.53
C GLY A 421 -12.27 -8.90 7.44
N HIS A 422 -11.99 -9.75 6.46
CA HIS A 422 -11.22 -9.38 5.28
C HIS A 422 -11.61 -10.20 4.04
N THR A 423 -11.36 -9.65 2.85
CA THR A 423 -11.35 -10.38 1.57
C THR A 423 -10.01 -10.23 0.86
N GLY A 424 -9.54 -11.27 0.19
CA GLY A 424 -8.29 -11.20 -0.60
C GLY A 424 -8.40 -10.28 -1.82
N GLY A 425 -9.60 -10.03 -2.33
CA GLY A 425 -9.90 -9.08 -3.40
C GLY A 425 -11.40 -9.00 -3.71
N GLY A 426 -11.83 -7.97 -4.42
CA GLY A 426 -13.25 -7.68 -4.63
C GLY A 426 -13.71 -6.48 -3.79
N GLY A 427 -14.69 -5.74 -4.33
CA GLY A 427 -15.18 -4.52 -3.70
C GLY A 427 -16.15 -4.79 -2.54
N PHE A 428 -16.33 -3.79 -1.69
CA PHE A 428 -17.31 -3.79 -0.62
C PHE A 428 -18.41 -2.80 -0.93
N THR A 429 -19.66 -3.22 -0.74
CA THR A 429 -20.80 -2.30 -0.73
C THR A 429 -21.53 -2.44 0.60
N VAL A 430 -21.70 -1.33 1.30
CA VAL A 430 -22.36 -1.29 2.60
C VAL A 430 -23.46 -0.23 2.53
N GLU A 431 -24.70 -0.62 2.80
CA GLU A 431 -25.85 0.27 2.66
C GLU A 431 -26.82 0.11 3.82
N ARG A 432 -27.25 1.23 4.43
CA ARG A 432 -28.17 1.22 5.57
C ARG A 432 -27.72 0.31 6.72
N VAL A 433 -26.43 0.35 7.04
CA VAL A 433 -25.84 -0.45 8.12
C VAL A 433 -25.49 0.42 9.34
N ARG A 434 -25.66 -0.12 10.56
CA ARG A 434 -25.36 0.60 11.82
C ARG A 434 -24.45 -0.21 12.77
N GLY A 435 -23.53 0.46 13.47
CA GLY A 435 -22.70 -0.17 14.51
C GLY A 435 -21.18 -0.04 14.30
N GLN A 436 -20.42 -1.10 14.54
CA GLN A 436 -18.96 -1.09 14.43
C GLN A 436 -18.49 -1.86 13.20
N MET A 437 -17.48 -1.34 12.50
CA MET A 437 -16.93 -1.96 11.29
C MET A 437 -15.40 -1.93 11.27
N ALA A 438 -14.81 -3.10 11.04
CA ALA A 438 -13.39 -3.29 10.79
C ALA A 438 -13.22 -4.30 9.64
N LEU A 439 -13.28 -3.79 8.39
CA LEU A 439 -13.19 -4.61 7.17
C LEU A 439 -12.02 -4.18 6.28
N SER A 440 -11.36 -5.15 5.64
CA SER A 440 -10.29 -4.87 4.68
C SER A 440 -10.34 -5.74 3.42
N THR A 441 -10.02 -5.15 2.27
CA THR A 441 -9.90 -5.88 1.00
C THR A 441 -8.50 -5.71 0.41
N GLY A 442 -7.96 -6.76 -0.20
CA GLY A 442 -6.72 -6.67 -0.98
C GLY A 442 -6.83 -5.75 -2.20
N GLY A 443 -8.04 -5.59 -2.77
CA GLY A 443 -8.28 -4.72 -3.92
C GLY A 443 -9.75 -4.63 -4.30
N GLY A 444 -10.13 -3.61 -5.07
CA GLY A 444 -11.52 -3.26 -5.36
C GLY A 444 -12.01 -2.08 -4.53
N ASP A 445 -13.13 -1.50 -4.96
CA ASP A 445 -13.69 -0.28 -4.36
C ASP A 445 -14.49 -0.60 -3.09
N ILE A 446 -14.42 0.29 -2.12
CA ILE A 446 -15.23 0.26 -0.91
C ILE A 446 -16.24 1.39 -1.00
N LEU A 447 -17.53 1.04 -1.04
CA LEU A 447 -18.63 1.98 -1.08
C LEU A 447 -19.46 1.80 0.19
N VAL A 448 -19.61 2.87 0.96
CA VAL A 448 -20.51 2.93 2.12
C VAL A 448 -21.51 4.06 1.90
N SER A 449 -22.79 3.74 2.00
CA SER A 449 -23.89 4.70 1.83
C SER A 449 -24.93 4.58 2.94
N ASP A 450 -25.46 5.74 3.38
CA ASP A 450 -26.59 5.84 4.29
C ASP A 450 -26.44 5.00 5.58
N SER A 451 -25.23 4.95 6.13
CA SER A 451 -24.84 4.04 7.22
C SER A 451 -24.24 4.79 8.41
N ASP A 452 -24.56 4.39 9.64
CA ASP A 452 -24.01 4.97 10.88
C ASP A 452 -23.00 4.01 11.52
N LEU A 453 -21.74 4.14 11.12
CA LEU A 453 -20.68 3.18 11.41
C LEU A 453 -19.48 3.83 12.09
N ARG A 454 -18.88 3.12 13.05
CA ARG A 454 -17.60 3.47 13.69
C ARG A 454 -16.52 2.46 13.32
N GLY A 455 -15.27 2.88 13.20
CA GLY A 455 -14.12 1.97 13.05
C GLY A 455 -13.27 2.26 11.82
N ARG A 456 -12.86 1.22 11.08
CA ARG A 456 -12.00 1.37 9.90
C ARG A 456 -12.39 0.48 8.74
N VAL A 457 -12.22 1.01 7.54
CA VAL A 457 -12.25 0.24 6.29
C VAL A 457 -10.98 0.51 5.48
N SER A 458 -10.46 -0.51 4.80
CA SER A 458 -9.25 -0.34 4.00
C SER A 458 -9.20 -1.19 2.74
N THR A 459 -8.75 -0.63 1.62
CA THR A 459 -8.48 -1.36 0.37
C THR A 459 -7.02 -1.21 -0.05
N GLY A 460 -6.43 -2.26 -0.62
CA GLY A 460 -5.09 -2.20 -1.20
C GLY A 460 -5.04 -1.48 -2.56
N GLY A 461 -6.13 -1.50 -3.33
CA GLY A 461 -6.10 -1.22 -4.78
C GLY A 461 -7.16 -0.27 -5.35
N GLY A 462 -8.22 0.07 -4.60
CA GLY A 462 -9.41 0.78 -5.14
C GLY A 462 -9.76 2.08 -4.42
N THR A 463 -10.86 2.70 -4.83
CA THR A 463 -11.43 3.89 -4.20
C THR A 463 -12.14 3.52 -2.90
N VAL A 464 -12.02 4.35 -1.87
CA VAL A 464 -12.90 4.29 -0.70
C VAL A 464 -13.85 5.46 -0.76
N LYS A 465 -15.15 5.21 -0.88
CA LYS A 465 -16.19 6.22 -0.92
C LYS A 465 -17.17 6.03 0.22
N LEU A 466 -17.30 7.06 1.05
CA LEU A 466 -18.18 7.11 2.21
C LEU A 466 -19.19 8.23 1.97
N SER A 467 -20.48 7.88 1.91
CA SER A 467 -21.57 8.78 1.55
C SER A 467 -22.68 8.74 2.60
N ASN A 468 -23.12 9.92 3.06
CA ASN A 468 -24.13 10.05 4.12
C ASN A 468 -23.82 9.25 5.40
N ALA A 469 -22.55 9.09 5.74
CA ALA A 469 -22.12 8.36 6.93
C ALA A 469 -22.06 9.29 8.16
N ARG A 470 -23.20 9.86 8.55
CA ARG A 470 -23.29 10.88 9.62
C ARG A 470 -22.63 10.36 10.91
N SER A 471 -21.62 11.10 11.41
CA SER A 471 -21.14 11.11 12.82
C SER A 471 -20.64 9.81 13.48
N GLY A 472 -20.52 8.70 12.75
CA GLY A 472 -19.99 7.45 13.32
C GLY A 472 -18.47 7.39 13.45
N GLY A 473 -17.71 8.19 12.70
CA GLY A 473 -16.24 8.16 12.76
C GLY A 473 -15.61 6.93 12.10
N LEU A 474 -16.28 6.36 11.09
CA LEU A 474 -15.67 5.35 10.21
C LEU A 474 -14.54 5.98 9.40
N VAL A 475 -13.33 5.44 9.52
CA VAL A 475 -12.15 5.91 8.79
C VAL A 475 -11.85 5.01 7.60
N GLY A 476 -11.87 5.58 6.41
CA GLY A 476 -11.45 4.92 5.17
C GLY A 476 -9.96 5.11 4.88
N SER A 477 -9.32 4.06 4.36
CA SER A 477 -7.94 4.14 3.85
C SER A 477 -7.78 3.37 2.54
N SER A 478 -6.99 3.91 1.61
CA SER A 478 -6.67 3.22 0.36
C SER A 478 -5.16 3.22 0.11
N GLY A 479 -4.64 2.10 -0.40
CA GLY A 479 -3.23 1.96 -0.79
C GLY A 479 -2.86 2.67 -2.09
N SER A 480 -3.80 2.79 -3.04
CA SER A 480 -3.56 3.35 -4.37
C SER A 480 -4.64 4.32 -4.86
N GLY A 481 -5.89 4.10 -4.44
CA GLY A 481 -7.02 4.93 -4.82
C GLY A 481 -7.26 6.11 -3.88
N PRO A 482 -8.19 7.01 -4.21
CA PRO A 482 -8.60 8.10 -3.33
C PRO A 482 -9.49 7.59 -2.19
N VAL A 483 -9.51 8.33 -1.09
CA VAL A 483 -10.53 8.24 -0.04
C VAL A 483 -11.43 9.46 -0.16
N ILE A 484 -12.73 9.24 -0.32
CA ILE A 484 -13.73 10.25 -0.59
C ILE A 484 -14.80 10.18 0.49
N TYR A 485 -14.98 11.27 1.25
CA TYR A 485 -16.10 11.44 2.17
C TYR A 485 -17.06 12.48 1.58
N SER A 486 -18.34 12.15 1.56
CA SER A 486 -19.43 13.01 1.10
C SER A 486 -20.55 12.97 2.13
N ASP A 487 -20.61 13.99 2.99
CA ASP A 487 -21.70 14.11 3.96
C ASP A 487 -22.93 14.74 3.31
N GLY A 488 -24.11 14.33 3.79
CA GLY A 488 -25.41 14.68 3.22
C GLY A 488 -25.54 16.18 3.04
N GLY A 489 -25.78 16.58 1.79
CA GLY A 489 -25.72 17.97 1.36
C GLY A 489 -24.71 18.20 0.25
N ALA A 490 -23.97 17.20 -0.22
CA ALA A 490 -23.24 17.25 -1.49
C ALA A 490 -24.21 17.39 -2.70
N GLY A 491 -24.83 18.56 -2.88
CA GLY A 491 -25.66 18.85 -4.05
C GLY A 491 -24.88 18.57 -5.33
N ASN A 492 -25.56 18.05 -6.36
CA ASN A 492 -25.04 17.56 -7.65
C ASN A 492 -23.53 17.83 -7.88
N ILE A 493 -22.68 17.05 -7.22
CA ILE A 493 -21.25 17.04 -7.48
C ILE A 493 -21.12 16.29 -8.79
N GLY A 494 -20.63 16.94 -9.85
CA GLY A 494 -20.54 16.36 -11.18
C GLY A 494 -19.62 15.13 -11.23
N HIS A 495 -18.47 15.27 -11.88
CA HIS A 495 -17.49 14.20 -11.94
C HIS A 495 -16.24 14.54 -11.13
N VAL A 496 -15.73 13.54 -10.42
CA VAL A 496 -14.42 13.58 -9.76
C VAL A 496 -13.48 12.73 -10.60
N SER A 497 -12.49 13.32 -11.23
CA SER A 497 -11.46 12.58 -11.96
C SER A 497 -10.22 12.41 -11.08
N VAL A 498 -9.77 11.18 -10.87
CA VAL A 498 -8.54 10.90 -10.12
C VAL A 498 -7.61 10.10 -11.04
N ASN A 499 -6.43 10.64 -11.33
CA ASN A 499 -5.52 10.10 -12.36
C ASN A 499 -6.19 9.90 -13.74
N GLY A 500 -7.20 10.70 -14.10
CA GLY A 500 -7.94 10.55 -15.36
C GLY A 500 -9.11 9.56 -15.31
N GLU A 501 -9.27 8.82 -14.20
CA GLU A 501 -10.41 7.94 -14.01
C GLU A 501 -11.60 8.70 -13.40
N ARG A 502 -12.75 8.63 -14.09
CA ARG A 502 -13.96 9.37 -13.71
C ARG A 502 -14.74 8.62 -12.63
N ILE A 503 -14.71 9.15 -11.42
CA ILE A 503 -15.46 8.69 -10.26
C ILE A 503 -16.75 9.50 -10.14
N SER A 504 -17.89 8.81 -10.12
CA SER A 504 -19.19 9.44 -9.89
C SER A 504 -19.43 9.61 -8.39
N VAL A 505 -19.63 10.84 -7.92
CA VAL A 505 -20.06 11.12 -6.54
C VAL A 505 -21.59 11.22 -6.55
N GLY A 506 -22.26 10.49 -5.65
CA GLY A 506 -23.70 10.28 -5.74
C GLY A 506 -24.49 11.51 -5.27
N ASN A 507 -25.73 11.63 -5.74
CA ASN A 507 -26.68 12.66 -5.31
C ASN A 507 -27.13 12.39 -3.86
N GLY A 508 -26.59 13.13 -2.90
CA GLY A 508 -27.14 13.13 -1.55
C GLY A 508 -28.47 13.89 -1.51
N ARG A 509 -29.55 13.24 -1.05
CA ARG A 509 -30.77 13.93 -0.61
C ARG A 509 -30.60 14.34 0.86
N GLY A 510 -30.54 15.63 1.14
CA GLY A 510 -30.62 16.24 2.48
C GLY A 510 -30.66 17.76 2.32
N LEU A 511 -31.60 18.53 2.88
CA LEU A 511 -31.86 18.78 4.31
C LEU A 511 -30.55 19.14 5.05
N ASP A 512 -30.40 20.45 5.27
CA ASP A 512 -29.32 21.21 5.94
C ASP A 512 -28.20 21.78 5.04
N GLU A 513 -28.33 23.08 4.71
CA GLU A 513 -27.41 23.88 3.87
C GLU A 513 -26.09 24.32 4.58
N GLY A 514 -25.78 23.80 5.77
CA GLY A 514 -24.79 24.42 6.66
C GLY A 514 -23.37 23.83 6.69
N THR A 515 -23.17 22.54 6.39
CA THR A 515 -21.92 21.85 6.82
C THR A 515 -21.45 20.69 5.93
N ALA A 516 -21.87 20.63 4.68
CA ALA A 516 -21.60 19.49 3.80
C ALA A 516 -20.57 19.81 2.71
N GLY A 517 -19.29 19.52 2.98
CA GLY A 517 -18.19 19.63 2.00
C GLY A 517 -17.72 18.25 1.52
N LEU A 518 -17.14 18.21 0.31
CA LEU A 518 -16.48 17.00 -0.20
C LEU A 518 -15.07 16.89 0.40
N HIS A 519 -14.72 15.78 1.06
CA HIS A 519 -13.36 15.54 1.53
C HIS A 519 -12.69 14.44 0.70
N ILE A 520 -11.58 14.77 0.02
CA ILE A 520 -10.80 13.82 -0.77
C ILE A 520 -9.37 13.81 -0.26
N SER A 521 -8.86 12.63 0.05
CA SER A 521 -7.44 12.44 0.35
C SER A 521 -6.84 11.33 -0.50
N LYS A 522 -5.58 11.52 -0.90
CA LYS A 522 -4.81 10.53 -1.66
C LYS A 522 -3.35 10.56 -1.26
N ALA A 523 -2.70 9.41 -1.31
CA ALA A 523 -1.25 9.35 -1.15
C ALA A 523 -0.55 10.11 -2.28
N GLY A 524 -0.85 9.88 -3.56
CA GLY A 524 -0.26 10.64 -4.66
C GLY A 524 -0.98 10.45 -6.01
N GLY A 525 -0.70 11.32 -6.96
CA GLY A 525 -1.38 11.48 -8.25
C GLY A 525 -2.40 12.62 -8.27
N SER A 526 -2.78 13.04 -9.48
CA SER A 526 -3.60 14.23 -9.68
C SER A 526 -5.08 14.00 -9.31
N ILE A 527 -5.72 15.06 -8.81
CA ILE A 527 -7.13 15.10 -8.45
C ILE A 527 -7.77 16.25 -9.20
N ALA A 528 -8.82 15.97 -9.98
CA ALA A 528 -9.58 16.97 -10.71
C ALA A 528 -11.07 16.89 -10.34
N LEU A 529 -11.65 18.01 -9.95
CA LEU A 529 -13.07 18.17 -9.64
C LEU A 529 -13.68 19.16 -10.63
N ASP A 530 -14.70 18.74 -11.38
CA ASP A 530 -15.39 19.66 -12.31
C ASP A 530 -16.15 20.75 -11.54
N ALA A 531 -16.75 20.38 -10.41
CA ALA A 531 -17.45 21.29 -9.52
C ALA A 531 -17.51 20.76 -8.08
N ALA A 532 -17.52 21.68 -7.11
CA ALA A 532 -17.75 21.41 -5.70
C ALA A 532 -18.73 22.46 -5.13
N PRO A 533 -20.04 22.37 -5.43
CA PRO A 533 -21.00 23.43 -5.10
C PRO A 533 -20.94 23.90 -3.64
N ASN A 534 -20.81 22.96 -2.71
CA ASN A 534 -20.81 23.23 -1.26
C ASN A 534 -19.40 23.25 -0.65
N GLY A 535 -18.37 23.33 -1.50
CA GLY A 535 -16.98 23.35 -1.08
C GLY A 535 -16.32 21.97 -1.11
N ALA A 536 -14.99 21.97 -1.00
CA ALA A 536 -14.19 20.75 -1.01
C ALA A 536 -12.89 20.92 -0.20
N THR A 537 -12.51 19.89 0.53
CA THR A 537 -11.17 19.71 1.10
C THR A 537 -10.46 18.63 0.31
N VAL A 538 -9.41 19.00 -0.43
CA VAL A 538 -8.67 18.09 -1.31
C VAL A 538 -7.21 18.03 -0.86
N HIS A 539 -6.72 16.81 -0.63
CA HIS A 539 -5.34 16.57 -0.27
C HIS A 539 -4.72 15.47 -1.13
N THR A 540 -3.52 15.71 -1.65
CA THR A 540 -2.68 14.67 -2.28
C THR A 540 -1.24 14.83 -1.80
N GLY A 541 -0.49 13.74 -1.64
CA GLY A 541 0.94 13.83 -1.32
C GLY A 541 1.78 14.30 -2.52
N GLY A 542 1.27 14.20 -3.75
CA GLY A 542 1.87 14.78 -4.96
C GLY A 542 0.97 14.65 -6.18
N GLY A 543 1.21 15.45 -7.22
CA GLY A 543 0.34 15.59 -8.39
C GLY A 543 -0.50 16.86 -8.36
N ASP A 544 -1.12 17.16 -9.50
CA ASP A 544 -1.87 18.40 -9.70
C ASP A 544 -3.25 18.33 -9.05
N ILE A 545 -3.74 19.46 -8.56
CA ILE A 545 -5.11 19.58 -8.05
C ILE A 545 -5.85 20.60 -8.92
N THR A 546 -6.93 20.17 -9.56
CA THR A 546 -7.87 21.07 -10.24
C THR A 546 -9.21 21.04 -9.53
N VAL A 547 -9.73 22.20 -9.14
CA VAL A 547 -11.10 22.33 -8.62
C VAL A 547 -11.80 23.42 -9.42
N GLY A 548 -12.81 23.03 -10.19
CA GLY A 548 -13.59 23.95 -11.01
C GLY A 548 -14.56 24.80 -10.19
N ARG A 549 -15.84 24.79 -10.55
CA ARG A 549 -16.84 25.72 -9.98
C ARG A 549 -17.20 25.38 -8.54
N SER A 550 -17.20 26.37 -7.65
CA SER A 550 -17.61 26.18 -6.26
C SER A 550 -18.28 27.44 -5.67
N ARG A 551 -19.25 27.24 -4.75
CA ARG A 551 -19.84 28.32 -3.93
C ARG A 551 -19.38 28.27 -2.47
N GLY A 552 -19.10 27.07 -1.96
CA GLY A 552 -18.50 26.88 -0.64
C GLY A 552 -16.99 27.12 -0.60
N MET A 553 -16.38 26.94 0.57
CA MET A 553 -14.93 27.06 0.74
C MET A 553 -14.21 25.89 0.07
N VAL A 554 -13.11 26.18 -0.64
CA VAL A 554 -12.20 25.15 -1.16
C VAL A 554 -10.86 25.21 -0.44
N SER A 555 -10.43 24.07 0.10
CA SER A 555 -9.10 23.87 0.68
C SER A 555 -8.36 22.81 -0.11
N ALA A 556 -7.32 23.18 -0.86
CA ALA A 556 -6.51 22.27 -1.67
C ALA A 556 -5.06 22.24 -1.18
N THR A 557 -4.48 21.06 -0.99
CA THR A 557 -3.07 20.94 -0.60
C THR A 557 -2.39 19.76 -1.30
N THR A 558 -1.28 20.03 -1.98
CA THR A 558 -0.42 19.02 -2.60
C THR A 558 1.01 19.09 -2.08
N GLY A 559 1.70 17.95 -1.93
CA GLY A 559 3.13 17.95 -1.63
C GLY A 559 3.98 18.49 -2.79
N GLY A 560 3.48 18.42 -4.02
CA GLY A 560 4.07 19.04 -5.21
C GLY A 560 3.22 18.78 -6.46
N GLY A 561 3.19 19.72 -7.38
CA GLY A 561 2.25 19.80 -8.50
C GLY A 561 1.55 21.15 -8.53
N ASP A 562 0.90 21.44 -9.65
CA ASP A 562 0.17 22.70 -9.86
C ASP A 562 -1.21 22.62 -9.19
N ILE A 563 -1.69 23.75 -8.69
CA ILE A 563 -3.04 23.88 -8.14
C ILE A 563 -3.82 24.89 -8.97
N GLU A 564 -4.94 24.47 -9.54
CA GLU A 564 -5.88 25.35 -10.25
C GLU A 564 -7.25 25.31 -9.56
N ILE A 565 -7.71 26.47 -9.07
CA ILE A 565 -8.99 26.60 -8.39
C ILE A 565 -9.80 27.71 -9.05
N GLY A 566 -11.01 27.39 -9.49
CA GLY A 566 -12.01 28.37 -9.88
C GLY A 566 -12.68 28.07 -11.21
N PRO A 567 -13.72 28.85 -11.57
CA PRO A 567 -14.18 30.04 -10.85
C PRO A 567 -14.91 29.72 -9.53
N ILE A 568 -14.58 30.42 -8.44
CA ILE A 568 -15.14 30.18 -7.10
C ILE A 568 -15.77 31.44 -6.48
N ALA A 569 -16.96 31.29 -5.88
CA ALA A 569 -17.66 32.37 -5.19
C ALA A 569 -17.42 32.39 -3.66
N GLY A 570 -16.83 31.32 -3.12
CA GLY A 570 -16.44 31.17 -1.71
C GLY A 570 -14.97 31.46 -1.45
N SER A 571 -14.54 31.17 -0.21
CA SER A 571 -13.14 31.34 0.23
C SER A 571 -12.22 30.21 -0.27
N VAL A 572 -10.92 30.51 -0.39
CA VAL A 572 -9.90 29.59 -0.90
C VAL A 572 -8.75 29.45 0.09
N ARG A 573 -8.34 28.22 0.33
CA ARG A 573 -7.03 27.89 0.91
C ARG A 573 -6.28 26.98 -0.06
N ALA A 574 -5.09 27.36 -0.49
CA ALA A 574 -4.28 26.56 -1.42
C ALA A 574 -2.83 26.44 -0.95
N GLY A 575 -2.27 25.23 -1.02
CA GLY A 575 -0.91 24.96 -0.58
C GLY A 575 -0.17 23.96 -1.47
N THR A 576 0.98 24.34 -2.03
CA THR A 576 1.87 23.39 -2.75
C THR A 576 3.31 23.46 -2.23
N GLY A 577 3.98 22.31 -2.13
CA GLY A 577 5.41 22.29 -1.84
C GLY A 577 6.24 22.81 -3.01
N ALA A 578 5.81 22.52 -4.24
CA ALA A 578 6.44 22.99 -5.47
C ALA A 578 5.43 22.92 -6.63
N GLY A 579 5.20 24.03 -7.32
CA GLY A 579 4.26 24.14 -8.43
C GLY A 579 3.62 25.53 -8.51
N ASN A 580 3.00 25.81 -9.64
CA ASN A 580 2.26 27.04 -9.85
C ASN A 580 0.87 26.93 -9.23
N ILE A 581 0.35 28.06 -8.74
CA ILE A 581 -1.01 28.14 -8.23
C ILE A 581 -1.78 29.13 -9.10
N ARG A 582 -2.96 28.74 -9.59
CA ARG A 582 -3.92 29.64 -10.22
C ARG A 582 -5.21 29.61 -9.42
N VAL A 583 -5.67 30.78 -8.98
CA VAL A 583 -6.94 30.93 -8.27
C VAL A 583 -7.78 31.98 -8.99
N SER A 584 -9.03 31.65 -9.31
CA SER A 584 -9.96 32.53 -9.99
C SER A 584 -11.22 32.69 -9.14
N VAL A 585 -11.37 33.85 -8.50
CA VAL A 585 -12.52 34.19 -7.66
C VAL A 585 -13.53 34.97 -8.49
N ILE A 586 -14.82 34.67 -8.31
CA ILE A 586 -15.95 35.37 -8.95
C ILE A 586 -16.81 36.09 -7.90
N ASP A 587 -17.73 36.92 -8.38
CA ASP A 587 -18.72 37.53 -7.51
C ASP A 587 -19.65 36.47 -6.90
N GLY A 588 -19.95 36.65 -5.62
CA GLY A 588 -20.64 35.71 -4.73
C GLY A 588 -21.63 36.41 -3.81
N ALA A 589 -22.43 37.34 -4.35
CA ALA A 589 -23.55 38.00 -3.66
C ALA A 589 -23.22 38.55 -2.25
N GLY A 590 -22.03 39.15 -2.08
CA GLY A 590 -21.62 39.82 -0.83
C GLY A 590 -21.05 38.95 0.31
N GLY A 591 -20.85 37.63 0.13
CA GLY A 591 -20.20 36.76 1.12
C GLY A 591 -18.68 37.00 1.30
N GLU A 592 -18.10 36.49 2.39
CA GLU A 592 -16.65 36.53 2.66
C GLU A 592 -15.86 35.64 1.69
N ARG A 593 -14.79 36.20 1.09
CA ARG A 593 -14.00 35.58 0.01
C ARG A 593 -12.52 35.66 0.34
N SER A 594 -12.16 35.17 1.51
CA SER A 594 -10.77 35.15 1.95
C SER A 594 -9.97 34.15 1.11
N VAL A 595 -8.78 34.54 0.69
CA VAL A 595 -7.85 33.72 -0.10
C VAL A 595 -6.56 33.59 0.69
N ASP A 596 -6.16 32.36 1.02
CA ASP A 596 -4.90 32.07 1.72
C ASP A 596 -4.09 31.09 0.88
N VAL A 597 -2.99 31.57 0.30
CA VAL A 597 -2.14 30.80 -0.60
C VAL A 597 -0.73 30.68 -0.06
N THR A 598 -0.22 29.46 -0.01
CA THR A 598 1.17 29.16 0.36
C THR A 598 1.86 28.32 -0.72
N SER A 599 3.05 28.71 -1.15
CA SER A 599 3.88 27.88 -2.05
C SER A 599 5.35 27.87 -1.63
N GLY A 600 5.94 26.67 -1.61
CA GLY A 600 7.38 26.50 -1.36
C GLY A 600 8.27 26.82 -2.56
N SER A 601 7.74 26.67 -3.78
CA SER A 601 8.36 27.13 -5.04
C SER A 601 7.33 27.16 -6.17
N GLY A 602 7.42 28.14 -7.08
CA GLY A 602 6.48 28.31 -8.20
C GLY A 602 5.66 29.60 -8.09
N SER A 603 5.00 30.00 -9.18
CA SER A 603 4.36 31.32 -9.29
C SER A 603 2.86 31.26 -8.99
N LEU A 604 2.26 32.40 -8.64
CA LEU A 604 0.82 32.54 -8.44
C LEU A 604 0.19 33.47 -9.46
N ILE A 605 -0.95 33.05 -10.01
CA ILE A 605 -1.90 33.93 -10.70
C ILE A 605 -3.19 33.94 -9.89
N LEU A 606 -3.58 35.11 -9.41
CA LEU A 606 -4.79 35.34 -8.65
C LEU A 606 -5.71 36.30 -9.41
N GLU A 607 -6.84 35.80 -9.90
CA GLU A 607 -7.87 36.61 -10.54
C GLU A 607 -8.97 36.94 -9.52
N LEU A 608 -9.20 38.23 -9.27
CA LEU A 608 -10.18 38.72 -8.30
C LEU A 608 -11.24 39.59 -8.99
N PRO A 609 -12.50 39.57 -8.52
CA PRO A 609 -13.52 40.45 -9.08
C PRO A 609 -13.18 41.93 -8.80
N THR A 610 -13.54 42.81 -9.74
CA THR A 610 -13.24 44.25 -9.66
C THR A 610 -13.85 44.96 -8.46
N ASP A 611 -14.95 44.44 -7.92
CA ASP A 611 -15.68 44.98 -6.77
C ASP A 611 -15.32 44.30 -5.43
N ILE A 612 -14.21 43.56 -5.39
CA ILE A 612 -13.77 42.90 -4.15
C ILE A 612 -13.50 43.92 -3.04
N SER A 613 -14.03 43.63 -1.84
CA SER A 613 -13.71 44.34 -0.62
C SER A 613 -12.76 43.51 0.24
N ALA A 614 -11.47 43.82 0.20
CA ALA A 614 -10.45 43.01 0.86
C ALA A 614 -9.21 43.78 1.32
N ARG A 615 -8.55 43.23 2.34
CA ARG A 615 -7.20 43.59 2.77
C ARG A 615 -6.19 42.63 2.12
N PHE A 616 -5.09 43.17 1.61
CA PHE A 616 -4.03 42.45 0.93
C PHE A 616 -2.79 42.32 1.84
N GLU A 617 -2.31 41.10 2.00
CA GLU A 617 -1.08 40.73 2.70
C GLU A 617 -0.29 39.77 1.80
N ILE A 618 0.48 40.33 0.86
CA ILE A 618 1.19 39.56 -0.16
C ILE A 618 2.67 39.56 0.17
N GLU A 619 3.28 38.38 0.18
CA GLU A 619 4.71 38.20 0.38
C GLU A 619 5.25 37.18 -0.63
N THR A 620 6.27 37.57 -1.38
CA THR A 620 7.14 36.64 -2.11
C THR A 620 8.57 36.79 -1.61
N ALA A 621 9.23 35.68 -1.34
CA ALA A 621 10.64 35.65 -0.98
C ALA A 621 11.47 35.07 -2.12
N TYR A 622 12.67 35.59 -2.36
CA TYR A 622 13.64 34.95 -3.25
C TYR A 622 14.92 34.61 -2.50
N THR A 623 15.45 33.42 -2.72
CA THR A 623 16.67 32.96 -2.06
C THR A 623 17.92 33.45 -2.79
N SER A 624 19.05 33.54 -2.07
CA SER A 624 20.35 33.94 -2.64
C SER A 624 20.78 33.09 -3.83
N ASN A 625 20.29 31.85 -3.89
CA ASN A 625 20.65 30.87 -4.91
C ASN A 625 19.62 30.78 -6.04
N PHE A 626 18.54 31.57 -5.99
CA PHE A 626 17.47 31.54 -7.01
C PHE A 626 17.91 32.19 -8.33
N GLY A 627 18.91 33.06 -8.31
CA GLY A 627 19.51 33.66 -9.51
C GLY A 627 18.72 34.83 -10.11
N ARG A 628 17.54 35.16 -9.57
CA ARG A 628 16.77 36.36 -9.94
C ARG A 628 15.95 36.90 -8.78
N ARG A 629 15.51 38.15 -8.91
CA ARG A 629 14.52 38.78 -8.02
C ARG A 629 13.10 38.29 -8.38
N THR A 630 12.26 38.06 -7.37
CA THR A 630 10.82 37.81 -7.56
C THR A 630 10.05 39.12 -7.59
N LYS A 631 8.88 39.12 -8.23
CA LYS A 631 8.06 40.32 -8.41
C LYS A 631 6.63 40.09 -7.94
N ILE A 632 5.99 41.17 -7.50
CA ILE A 632 4.55 41.24 -7.27
C ILE A 632 3.99 42.22 -8.30
N ASP A 633 3.17 41.72 -9.22
CA ASP A 633 2.43 42.51 -10.20
C ASP A 633 0.94 42.51 -9.81
N SER A 634 0.31 43.68 -9.77
CA SER A 634 -1.08 43.80 -9.32
C SER A 634 -1.81 44.92 -10.04
N ASP A 635 -3.01 44.59 -10.54
CA ASP A 635 -3.97 45.56 -11.05
C ASP A 635 -4.62 46.40 -9.93
N PHE A 636 -4.36 46.07 -8.66
CA PHE A 636 -4.81 46.84 -7.50
C PHE A 636 -3.67 47.73 -7.00
N GLU A 637 -4.01 48.93 -6.54
CA GLU A 637 -3.02 49.85 -5.97
C GLU A 637 -2.56 49.32 -4.60
N LEU A 638 -1.38 48.71 -4.58
CA LEU A 638 -0.76 48.14 -3.38
C LEU A 638 0.58 48.84 -3.09
N LEU A 639 0.83 49.12 -1.83
CA LEU A 639 2.12 49.62 -1.36
C LEU A 639 3.11 48.47 -1.35
N GLN A 640 4.17 48.58 -2.14
CA GLN A 640 5.22 47.56 -2.23
C GLN A 640 6.47 48.00 -1.48
N GLU A 641 7.04 47.06 -0.72
CA GLU A 641 8.33 47.22 -0.05
C GLU A 641 9.21 45.99 -0.32
N GLU A 642 10.52 46.19 -0.28
CA GLU A 642 11.48 45.09 -0.34
C GLU A 642 12.50 45.23 0.78
N THR A 643 12.84 44.11 1.40
CA THR A 643 13.91 44.08 2.40
C THR A 643 15.27 44.36 1.76
N GLU A 644 15.98 45.35 2.29
CA GLU A 644 17.31 45.72 1.81
C GLU A 644 18.37 44.64 2.08
N SER A 645 18.28 44.00 3.24
CA SER A 645 19.24 43.00 3.72
C SER A 645 18.72 41.58 3.56
N TRP A 646 19.64 40.64 3.43
CA TRP A 646 19.35 39.22 3.37
C TRP A 646 18.99 38.67 4.76
N ASP A 647 17.78 38.14 4.93
CA ASP A 647 17.38 37.45 6.16
C ASP A 647 17.89 36.00 6.14
N ARG A 648 18.70 35.63 7.13
CA ARG A 648 19.30 34.29 7.28
C ARG A 648 18.61 33.44 8.33
N ARG A 649 17.60 33.95 9.04
CA ARG A 649 16.90 33.22 10.12
C ARG A 649 16.23 31.96 9.61
N LEU A 650 15.71 31.98 8.38
CA LEU A 650 15.00 30.87 7.75
C LEU A 650 15.86 29.91 6.94
N GLY A 651 17.17 30.16 6.80
CA GLY A 651 18.09 29.18 6.21
C GLY A 651 18.95 29.75 5.13
N THR A 652 18.79 29.23 3.91
CA THR A 652 19.26 29.93 2.72
C THR A 652 18.77 31.36 2.80
N ALA A 653 19.70 32.31 2.69
CA ALA A 653 19.41 33.72 2.88
C ALA A 653 18.32 34.16 1.89
N ARG A 654 17.31 34.90 2.37
CA ARG A 654 16.19 35.35 1.53
C ARG A 654 15.99 36.85 1.63
N LYS A 655 15.55 37.46 0.54
CA LYS A 655 14.96 38.80 0.53
C LYS A 655 13.47 38.66 0.29
N PHE A 656 12.69 39.52 0.91
CA PHE A 656 11.24 39.55 0.81
C PHE A 656 10.81 40.76 0.02
N VAL A 657 9.93 40.52 -0.95
CA VAL A 657 9.12 41.55 -1.60
C VAL A 657 7.72 41.41 -1.03
N ARG A 658 7.21 42.49 -0.45
CA ARG A 658 5.89 42.53 0.19
C ARG A 658 5.03 43.56 -0.50
N ALA A 659 3.74 43.25 -0.65
CA ALA A 659 2.74 44.20 -1.07
C ALA A 659 1.58 44.17 -0.08
N SER A 660 1.14 45.35 0.35
CA SER A 660 0.01 45.49 1.25
C SER A 660 -0.90 46.64 0.82
N GLY A 661 -2.18 46.53 1.14
CA GLY A 661 -3.17 47.53 0.77
C GLY A 661 -4.57 47.09 1.17
N GLN A 662 -5.52 48.00 1.03
CA GLN A 662 -6.92 47.71 1.29
C GLN A 662 -7.78 48.28 0.17
N VAL A 663 -8.71 47.47 -0.32
CA VAL A 663 -9.70 47.84 -1.34
C VAL A 663 -11.09 47.74 -0.72
N GLY A 664 -11.90 48.79 -0.86
CA GLY A 664 -13.20 48.91 -0.22
C GLY A 664 -13.14 48.79 1.32
N GLY A 665 -14.18 48.20 1.91
CA GLY A 665 -14.31 48.03 3.37
C GLY A 665 -13.45 46.95 4.03
N GLY A 666 -12.54 46.27 3.31
CA GLY A 666 -11.64 45.25 3.90
C GLY A 666 -12.33 43.99 4.47
N ARG A 667 -13.49 43.59 3.94
CA ARG A 667 -14.28 42.45 4.47
C ARG A 667 -13.59 41.09 4.37
N SER A 668 -12.78 40.86 3.32
CA SER A 668 -12.05 39.62 3.10
C SER A 668 -10.55 39.81 3.30
N LEU A 669 -9.82 38.72 3.54
CA LEU A 669 -8.35 38.73 3.61
C LEU A 669 -7.76 38.00 2.40
N ILE A 670 -6.92 38.69 1.63
CA ILE A 670 -6.09 38.09 0.58
C ILE A 670 -4.67 37.97 1.10
N ARG A 671 -4.31 36.76 1.51
CA ARG A 671 -2.98 36.41 2.03
C ARG A 671 -2.26 35.50 1.05
N VAL A 672 -1.03 35.88 0.70
CA VAL A 672 -0.18 35.10 -0.19
C VAL A 672 1.22 35.03 0.42
N ARG A 673 1.78 33.82 0.51
CA ARG A 673 3.17 33.58 0.90
C ARG A 673 3.83 32.60 -0.05
N ILE A 674 4.76 33.10 -0.86
CA ILE A 674 5.46 32.30 -1.87
C ILE A 674 6.96 32.44 -1.69
N VAL A 675 7.69 31.37 -2.01
CA VAL A 675 9.15 31.40 -2.12
C VAL A 675 9.53 31.11 -3.57
N ASN A 676 10.51 31.82 -4.11
CA ASN A 676 11.08 31.60 -5.44
C ASN A 676 10.04 31.57 -6.57
N GLY A 677 9.10 32.51 -6.55
CA GLY A 677 8.06 32.64 -7.57
C GLY A 677 7.47 34.04 -7.63
N ASP A 678 6.96 34.41 -8.79
CA ASP A 678 6.31 35.70 -8.99
C ASP A 678 4.82 35.60 -8.59
N VAL A 679 4.26 36.72 -8.17
CA VAL A 679 2.84 36.85 -7.84
C VAL A 679 2.20 37.82 -8.82
N VAL A 680 1.15 37.38 -9.50
CA VAL A 680 0.36 38.22 -10.41
C VAL A 680 -1.08 38.27 -9.89
N ILE A 681 -1.59 39.46 -9.63
CA ILE A 681 -2.96 39.69 -9.16
C ILE A 681 -3.71 40.50 -10.21
N LEU A 682 -4.68 39.86 -10.86
CA LEU A 682 -5.43 40.43 -11.97
C LEU A 682 -6.84 40.84 -11.54
N ARG A 683 -7.34 41.95 -12.08
CA ARG A 683 -8.75 42.29 -12.05
C ARG A 683 -9.49 41.49 -13.10
N ARG A 684 -10.47 40.72 -12.66
CA ARG A 684 -11.38 40.05 -13.57
C ARG A 684 -12.49 41.02 -14.00
N PRO A 685 -12.65 41.31 -15.31
CA PRO A 685 -13.81 42.06 -15.79
C PRO A 685 -15.10 41.28 -15.49
N ARG A 686 -16.19 42.01 -15.25
CA ARG A 686 -17.50 41.45 -14.87
C ARG A 686 -18.07 40.51 -15.91
#